data_AF-A1TQ02-F1
#
_entry.id   AF-A1TQ02-F1
#
_cell.length_a   1.000
_cell.length_b   1.000
_cell.length_c   1.000
_cell.angle_alpha   90.00
_cell.angle_beta   90.00
_cell.angle_gamma   90.00
#
_symmetry.space_group_name_H-M   'P 1'
#
loop_
_entity.id
_entity.type
_entity.pdbx_description
1 polymer ?
#
loop_
_entity_poly.entity_id
_entity_poly.type
_entity_poly.pdbx_seq_one_letter_code
_entity_poly.pdbx_strand_id
1 'polypeptide(L)'
;MASPLKRSTTESMDRELPRPSDASSTPSLQRRALLKLLAGTPMLPLGGALAATALAGCGGGSDGSPTATMTSASFVGMAAPDLSQAAAMASCTVGSQLKVGFSDGSSHLLQLAYQPFFLTGDKVPDGKGGTLVAGGIYDINNRPIIDASVPGKERQFFSDCPDGTSLLTVPNAKVDGVKGNPVFAVVQFEYTDTNLANADKTDQLWAELPSPIAVLTLDQDPATGRLSLVKYHNVDTSAVHGLWVTCGASISPWGTHLSSEEYEPDAFRQGMGGATTVKIDRFSANLYGDASKANPYHYGHIPEVTVNPDGTGSIRKHYCMGRISHELIQVMPDERTALMGDDATNGGWFMFVADKARDLSSGTLYVAHWTEKLTDTSTAAMQWIKLGSATSAEIEAMINSGIKPTDIMDSTTTNPNDPSYTRIMLNKNNNCWVRLKPGMEKAAAFLETHRYAALVGGSLALTKSEGVTVNVRDKVAYSVVSSIRDSMVVGGNGYVESHNVAFPRRVNAGGILAHDLAGGQKDSAGNAIDSDWVPKQSRVLLMGEDIAADALGNTAHPDKIASPDNIKFSEGMRTLFIGEDTTDHVNNFLWAYNVDTKTLSRVLSTPAGAESTGLHAVDSINGWTYIMSNFQHPGDWQSVHGKVKDTLDPLVRKNYNNRFSAAVGYLTATDAAISLRR
;
A
#
# COMPACT_ATOMS: atom_id res chain seq x y z
N MET A 1 15.39 74.85 2.20
CA MET A 1 14.16 75.50 1.71
C MET A 1 13.02 74.49 1.78
N ALA A 2 12.01 74.85 2.56
CA ALA A 2 10.59 74.50 2.42
C ALA A 2 10.19 73.04 2.06
N SER A 3 9.74 72.34 3.11
CA SER A 3 8.50 71.54 3.12
C SER A 3 7.26 72.49 3.03
N PRO A 4 5.97 72.11 3.24
CA PRO A 4 5.29 70.80 3.36
C PRO A 4 3.82 70.83 2.80
N LEU A 5 2.98 69.86 3.26
CA LEU A 5 1.51 69.93 3.48
C LEU A 5 0.59 69.78 2.24
N LYS A 6 -0.64 69.25 2.28
CA LYS A 6 -1.57 68.92 3.38
C LYS A 6 -2.70 68.01 2.88
N ARG A 7 -3.31 67.29 3.83
CA ARG A 7 -4.59 66.58 3.80
C ARG A 7 -5.77 67.47 3.37
N SER A 8 -6.87 66.84 2.90
CA SER A 8 -8.23 67.20 3.33
C SER A 8 -9.27 66.11 3.03
N THR A 9 -10.14 65.98 4.02
CA THR A 9 -11.34 65.18 4.32
C THR A 9 -12.59 65.36 3.43
N THR A 10 -13.65 64.62 3.82
CA THR A 10 -15.11 64.74 3.59
C THR A 10 -15.68 63.90 2.44
N GLU A 11 -16.89 63.33 2.42
CA GLU A 11 -18.01 63.02 3.35
C GLU A 11 -19.12 62.48 2.41
N SER A 12 -19.97 61.55 2.88
CA SER A 12 -21.31 61.15 2.41
C SER A 12 -21.72 61.25 0.92
N MET A 13 -22.27 60.17 0.36
CA MET A 13 -23.59 60.22 -0.32
C MET A 13 -24.11 58.84 -0.70
N ASP A 14 -25.28 58.51 -0.16
CA ASP A 14 -26.17 57.44 -0.59
C ASP A 14 -26.56 57.58 -2.08
N ARG A 15 -26.50 56.47 -2.82
CA ARG A 15 -27.36 56.24 -4.00
C ARG A 15 -27.76 54.77 -4.05
N GLU A 16 -29.02 54.53 -3.73
CA GLU A 16 -29.76 53.33 -4.11
C GLU A 16 -29.95 53.24 -5.64
N LEU A 17 -30.07 51.97 -6.10
CA LEU A 17 -30.88 51.40 -7.20
C LEU A 17 -30.05 50.53 -8.15
N PRO A 18 -30.60 49.43 -8.74
CA PRO A 18 -31.75 48.60 -8.36
C PRO A 18 -31.44 47.08 -8.32
N ARG A 19 -32.32 46.33 -7.64
CA ARG A 19 -32.38 44.85 -7.66
C ARG A 19 -32.77 44.33 -9.06
N PRO A 20 -32.13 43.28 -9.60
CA PRO A 20 -32.67 42.54 -10.74
C PRO A 20 -33.78 41.59 -10.28
N SER A 21 -34.84 41.58 -11.08
CA SER A 21 -36.05 40.76 -11.00
C SER A 21 -35.78 39.26 -11.03
N ASP A 22 -36.46 38.53 -10.12
CA ASP A 22 -36.62 37.08 -10.15
C ASP A 22 -37.28 36.63 -11.46
N ALA A 23 -36.55 35.83 -12.24
CA ALA A 23 -37.10 34.99 -13.29
C ALA A 23 -37.18 33.55 -12.78
N SER A 24 -38.42 33.06 -12.72
CA SER A 24 -38.83 31.69 -12.39
C SER A 24 -38.00 30.62 -13.11
N SER A 25 -37.31 29.77 -12.34
CA SER A 25 -36.77 28.50 -12.83
C SER A 25 -37.71 27.36 -12.47
N THR A 26 -38.21 26.68 -13.50
CA THR A 26 -38.90 25.39 -13.42
C THR A 26 -37.91 24.34 -12.89
N PRO A 27 -38.24 23.55 -11.85
CA PRO A 27 -37.38 22.44 -11.44
C PRO A 27 -37.51 21.29 -12.44
N SER A 28 -36.39 20.92 -13.07
CA SER A 28 -36.31 19.81 -14.01
C SER A 28 -36.65 18.47 -13.34
N LEU A 29 -37.28 17.60 -14.13
CA LEU A 29 -37.75 16.24 -13.80
C LEU A 29 -36.66 15.30 -13.24
N GLN A 30 -35.38 15.70 -13.26
CA GLN A 30 -34.25 14.93 -12.75
C GLN A 30 -34.19 14.85 -11.22
N ARG A 31 -34.67 15.88 -10.49
CA ARG A 31 -34.69 15.85 -9.00
C ARG A 31 -35.76 14.91 -8.41
N ARG A 32 -36.81 14.58 -9.16
CA ARG A 32 -37.89 13.70 -8.67
C ARG A 32 -37.61 12.21 -8.87
N ALA A 33 -36.64 11.84 -9.72
CA ALA A 33 -36.24 10.46 -9.91
C ALA A 33 -35.33 9.94 -8.77
N LEU A 34 -34.53 10.81 -8.17
CA LEU A 34 -33.56 10.44 -7.12
C LEU A 34 -34.19 10.25 -5.71
N LEU A 35 -35.42 10.77 -5.49
CA LEU A 35 -36.08 10.78 -4.18
C LEU A 35 -37.02 9.60 -3.91
N LYS A 36 -37.15 8.63 -4.83
CA LYS A 36 -38.01 7.46 -4.65
C LYS A 36 -37.27 6.16 -4.26
N LEU A 37 -35.94 6.21 -4.06
CA LEU A 37 -35.12 5.02 -3.82
C LEU A 37 -34.76 4.75 -2.34
N LEU A 38 -35.50 5.32 -1.37
CA LEU A 38 -35.18 5.14 0.05
C LEU A 38 -36.44 5.02 0.92
N ALA A 39 -36.95 3.80 1.07
CA ALA A 39 -37.72 3.38 2.25
C ALA A 39 -37.81 1.84 2.31
N GLY A 40 -37.29 1.24 3.38
CA GLY A 40 -37.60 -0.15 3.77
C GLY A 40 -36.39 -0.98 4.17
N THR A 41 -36.03 -0.98 5.45
CA THR A 41 -35.26 -2.03 6.14
C THR A 41 -36.23 -3.09 6.70
N PRO A 42 -35.81 -4.36 6.92
CA PRO A 42 -35.16 -4.72 8.19
C PRO A 42 -33.94 -5.65 8.04
N MET A 43 -33.20 -5.75 9.15
CA MET A 43 -31.87 -6.34 9.34
C MET A 43 -31.85 -7.85 9.67
N LEU A 44 -30.76 -8.53 9.23
CA LEU A 44 -30.00 -9.69 9.82
C LEU A 44 -30.61 -11.12 9.81
N PRO A 45 -29.79 -12.22 9.98
CA PRO A 45 -28.39 -12.47 9.55
C PRO A 45 -28.09 -13.89 8.95
N LEU A 46 -26.88 -14.02 8.35
CA LEU A 46 -25.94 -15.17 8.26
C LEU A 46 -26.37 -16.59 7.81
N GLY A 47 -25.70 -17.08 6.74
CA GLY A 47 -24.97 -18.37 6.74
C GLY A 47 -25.62 -19.62 6.13
N GLY A 48 -25.05 -20.11 5.02
CA GLY A 48 -24.84 -21.55 4.76
C GLY A 48 -25.90 -22.36 3.98
N ALA A 49 -25.40 -23.04 2.94
CA ALA A 49 -25.89 -24.27 2.30
C ALA A 49 -27.10 -24.22 1.34
N LEU A 50 -26.86 -24.78 0.16
CA LEU A 50 -27.81 -25.25 -0.85
C LEU A 50 -28.85 -26.20 -0.24
N ALA A 51 -30.13 -25.82 -0.30
CA ALA A 51 -31.25 -26.76 -0.29
C ALA A 51 -32.43 -26.18 -1.08
N ALA A 52 -32.72 -26.77 -2.23
CA ALA A 52 -33.93 -26.51 -2.99
C ALA A 52 -35.15 -27.04 -2.23
N THR A 53 -36.07 -26.16 -1.84
CA THR A 53 -37.45 -26.53 -1.56
C THR A 53 -38.38 -25.48 -2.14
N ALA A 54 -39.18 -25.90 -3.11
CA ALA A 54 -40.30 -25.14 -3.63
C ALA A 54 -41.45 -25.18 -2.62
N LEU A 55 -41.94 -24.03 -2.19
CA LEU A 55 -43.29 -23.90 -1.63
C LEU A 55 -43.93 -22.62 -2.16
N ALA A 56 -44.93 -22.81 -3.01
CA ALA A 56 -45.82 -21.75 -3.46
C ALA A 56 -46.72 -21.29 -2.30
N GLY A 57 -46.78 -19.98 -2.08
CA GLY A 57 -47.74 -19.33 -1.19
C GLY A 57 -48.06 -17.94 -1.73
N CYS A 58 -49.22 -17.80 -2.38
CA CYS A 58 -49.77 -16.53 -2.84
C CYS A 58 -50.17 -15.64 -1.65
N GLY A 59 -49.91 -14.32 -1.72
CA GLY A 59 -50.58 -13.39 -0.82
C GLY A 59 -49.98 -11.98 -0.67
N GLY A 60 -49.98 -11.19 -1.75
CA GLY A 60 -50.27 -9.74 -1.72
C GLY A 60 -49.23 -8.74 -1.18
N GLY A 61 -48.72 -7.89 -2.08
CA GLY A 61 -48.63 -6.46 -1.77
C GLY A 61 -47.25 -5.78 -1.75
N SER A 62 -46.46 -5.89 -2.82
CA SER A 62 -45.78 -4.76 -3.49
C SER A 62 -44.77 -5.34 -4.49
N ASP A 63 -45.21 -5.53 -5.74
CA ASP A 63 -44.32 -5.88 -6.84
C ASP A 63 -43.48 -4.63 -7.18
N GLY A 64 -42.45 -4.37 -6.37
CA GLY A 64 -41.32 -3.58 -6.83
C GLY A 64 -40.65 -4.37 -7.94
N SER A 65 -40.59 -3.81 -9.15
CA SER A 65 -39.76 -4.36 -10.21
C SER A 65 -38.39 -4.75 -9.63
N PRO A 66 -37.82 -5.90 -10.00
CA PRO A 66 -36.52 -6.31 -9.49
C PRO A 66 -35.53 -5.16 -9.70
N THR A 67 -34.83 -4.77 -8.63
CA THR A 67 -33.83 -3.70 -8.70
C THR A 67 -32.75 -4.14 -9.69
N ALA A 68 -32.45 -3.29 -10.67
CA ALA A 68 -31.46 -3.63 -11.69
C ALA A 68 -30.09 -3.84 -11.02
N THR A 69 -29.45 -4.97 -11.30
CA THR A 69 -28.20 -5.39 -10.65
C THR A 69 -27.03 -4.99 -11.53
N MET A 70 -25.92 -4.54 -10.95
CA MET A 70 -24.70 -4.24 -11.72
C MET A 70 -24.22 -5.49 -12.49
N THR A 71 -23.92 -5.31 -13.79
CA THR A 71 -23.36 -6.36 -14.66
C THR A 71 -21.94 -6.07 -15.12
N SER A 72 -21.51 -4.81 -15.11
CA SER A 72 -20.16 -4.41 -15.58
C SER A 72 -19.70 -3.10 -14.97
N ALA A 73 -18.40 -2.96 -14.72
CA ALA A 73 -17.73 -1.69 -14.48
C ALA A 73 -16.59 -1.52 -15.49
N SER A 74 -16.48 -0.33 -16.05
CA SER A 74 -15.36 0.06 -16.92
C SER A 74 -14.98 1.50 -16.64
N PHE A 75 -13.69 1.78 -16.61
CA PHE A 75 -13.18 3.13 -16.42
C PHE A 75 -12.99 3.81 -17.77
N VAL A 76 -13.44 5.06 -17.88
CA VAL A 76 -13.04 5.97 -18.94
C VAL A 76 -11.83 6.72 -18.41
N GLY A 77 -10.66 6.40 -18.96
CA GLY A 77 -9.40 6.98 -18.50
C GLY A 77 -9.25 8.48 -18.78
N MET A 78 -8.22 9.07 -18.18
CA MET A 78 -7.79 10.44 -18.43
C MET A 78 -6.43 10.48 -19.13
N ALA A 79 -6.12 11.57 -19.83
CA ALA A 79 -4.77 11.84 -20.35
C ALA A 79 -3.79 12.15 -19.21
N ALA A 80 -2.49 11.95 -19.44
CA ALA A 80 -1.45 12.43 -18.54
C ALA A 80 -1.40 13.97 -18.62
N PRO A 81 -1.28 14.69 -17.50
CA PRO A 81 -1.13 16.13 -17.53
C PRO A 81 0.23 16.53 -18.14
N ASP A 82 0.28 17.70 -18.78
CA ASP A 82 1.50 18.27 -19.33
C ASP A 82 1.72 19.73 -18.87
N LEU A 83 2.77 20.38 -19.36
CA LEU A 83 3.12 21.75 -18.96
C LEU A 83 2.07 22.81 -19.38
N SER A 84 1.18 22.52 -20.33
CA SER A 84 0.01 23.38 -20.60
C SER A 84 -0.99 23.38 -19.44
N GLN A 85 -0.89 22.36 -18.57
CA GLN A 85 -1.68 22.15 -17.36
C GLN A 85 -0.78 22.02 -16.11
N ALA A 86 0.24 22.87 -15.96
CA ALA A 86 1.21 22.79 -14.86
C ALA A 86 0.60 22.67 -13.45
N ALA A 87 -0.55 23.30 -13.19
CA ALA A 87 -1.27 23.15 -11.92
C ALA A 87 -1.78 21.72 -11.67
N ALA A 88 -2.21 21.01 -12.72
CA ALA A 88 -2.62 19.62 -12.65
C ALA A 88 -1.41 18.69 -12.43
N MET A 89 -0.26 18.97 -13.05
CA MET A 89 0.99 18.23 -12.77
C MET A 89 1.46 18.42 -11.32
N ALA A 90 1.20 19.57 -10.71
CA ALA A 90 1.62 19.90 -9.35
C ALA A 90 0.56 19.55 -8.27
N SER A 91 -0.51 18.83 -8.62
CA SER A 91 -1.57 18.44 -7.70
C SER A 91 -2.12 17.04 -8.01
N CYS A 92 -2.82 16.43 -7.04
CA CYS A 92 -3.52 15.19 -7.31
C CYS A 92 -4.73 15.47 -8.22
N THR A 93 -4.73 14.90 -9.41
CA THR A 93 -5.71 15.20 -10.47
C THR A 93 -6.48 13.96 -10.88
N VAL A 94 -7.81 14.10 -10.96
CA VAL A 94 -8.73 13.06 -11.43
C VAL A 94 -9.63 13.67 -12.51
N GLY A 95 -9.47 13.21 -13.74
CA GLY A 95 -10.34 13.53 -14.88
C GLY A 95 -11.11 12.32 -15.41
N SER A 96 -10.95 11.16 -14.78
CA SER A 96 -11.51 9.89 -15.21
C SER A 96 -12.98 9.72 -14.80
N GLN A 97 -13.64 8.73 -15.38
CA GLN A 97 -15.04 8.41 -15.08
C GLN A 97 -15.21 6.92 -14.89
N LEU A 98 -16.19 6.52 -14.07
CA LEU A 98 -16.63 5.14 -13.94
C LEU A 98 -17.95 4.94 -14.69
N LYS A 99 -17.95 4.04 -15.67
CA LYS A 99 -19.17 3.58 -16.34
C LYS A 99 -19.63 2.27 -15.70
N VAL A 100 -20.85 2.26 -15.17
CA VAL A 100 -21.50 1.09 -14.57
C VAL A 100 -22.67 0.66 -15.46
N GLY A 101 -22.72 -0.61 -15.85
CA GLY A 101 -23.82 -1.21 -16.59
C GLY A 101 -24.69 -2.09 -15.70
N PHE A 102 -25.98 -2.18 -16.02
CA PHE A 102 -26.98 -2.90 -15.21
C PHE A 102 -27.76 -3.94 -16.02
N SER A 103 -28.39 -4.88 -15.32
CA SER A 103 -29.12 -6.03 -15.89
C SER A 103 -30.35 -5.66 -16.73
N ASP A 104 -30.89 -4.46 -16.58
CA ASP A 104 -32.00 -3.93 -17.39
C ASP A 104 -31.52 -3.27 -18.70
N GLY A 105 -30.21 -3.30 -18.96
CA GLY A 105 -29.57 -2.69 -20.12
C GLY A 105 -29.24 -1.21 -19.95
N SER A 106 -29.57 -0.60 -18.82
CA SER A 106 -29.19 0.78 -18.51
C SER A 106 -27.70 0.89 -18.15
N SER A 107 -27.16 2.11 -18.23
CA SER A 107 -25.81 2.41 -17.76
C SER A 107 -25.73 3.81 -17.18
N HIS A 108 -24.85 3.97 -16.18
CA HIS A 108 -24.56 5.25 -15.55
C HIS A 108 -23.08 5.59 -15.75
N LEU A 109 -22.81 6.85 -16.04
CA LEU A 109 -21.46 7.39 -16.12
C LEU A 109 -21.26 8.35 -14.95
N LEU A 110 -20.29 8.03 -14.10
CA LEU A 110 -20.02 8.74 -12.85
C LEU A 110 -18.69 9.48 -13.00
N GLN A 111 -18.71 10.81 -12.86
CA GLN A 111 -17.49 11.60 -12.82
C GLN A 111 -16.75 11.29 -11.52
N LEU A 112 -15.48 10.89 -11.62
CA LEU A 112 -14.65 10.63 -10.45
C LEU A 112 -13.93 11.90 -9.99
N ALA A 113 -13.61 11.94 -8.71
CA ALA A 113 -12.83 12.98 -8.04
C ALA A 113 -12.02 12.37 -6.90
N TYR A 114 -10.94 13.05 -6.51
CA TYR A 114 -10.16 12.73 -5.31
C TYR A 114 -10.70 13.51 -4.10
N GLN A 115 -10.89 12.83 -2.97
CA GLN A 115 -11.35 13.41 -1.73
C GLN A 115 -10.35 13.10 -0.59
N PRO A 116 -9.53 14.07 -0.17
CA PRO A 116 -8.65 13.90 0.98
C PRO A 116 -9.46 13.95 2.29
N PHE A 117 -8.98 13.22 3.30
CA PHE A 117 -9.40 13.41 4.70
C PHE A 117 -8.63 14.55 5.36
N PHE A 118 -7.34 14.66 5.06
CA PHE A 118 -6.41 15.67 5.57
C PHE A 118 -5.12 15.69 4.72
N LEU A 119 -4.29 16.70 4.94
CA LEU A 119 -2.87 16.65 4.63
C LEU A 119 -2.08 16.26 5.89
N THR A 120 -1.00 15.49 5.75
CA THR A 120 -0.13 15.17 6.89
C THR A 120 0.45 16.47 7.48
N GLY A 121 0.62 16.51 8.80
CA GLY A 121 0.96 17.74 9.53
C GLY A 121 -0.23 18.62 9.92
N ASP A 122 -1.42 18.39 9.37
CA ASP A 122 -2.64 19.06 9.81
C ASP A 122 -2.98 18.71 11.26
N LYS A 123 -3.64 19.65 11.95
CA LYS A 123 -4.28 19.38 13.24
C LYS A 123 -5.61 18.68 13.00
N VAL A 124 -5.72 17.44 13.46
CA VAL A 124 -6.90 16.57 13.30
C VAL A 124 -7.56 16.27 14.66
N PRO A 125 -8.88 16.06 14.73
CA PRO A 125 -9.59 15.86 15.98
C PRO A 125 -9.15 14.59 16.71
N ASP A 126 -8.92 14.68 18.02
CA ASP A 126 -8.53 13.55 18.88
C ASP A 126 -9.73 12.74 19.44
N GLY A 127 -10.95 13.19 19.16
CA GLY A 127 -12.21 12.63 19.68
C GLY A 127 -12.50 12.95 21.15
N LYS A 128 -11.69 13.79 21.80
CA LYS A 128 -11.80 14.23 23.20
C LYS A 128 -11.93 15.76 23.34
N GLY A 129 -12.17 16.45 22.23
CA GLY A 129 -12.28 17.91 22.17
C GLY A 129 -10.95 18.64 21.91
N GLY A 130 -9.86 17.91 21.73
CA GLY A 130 -8.54 18.42 21.34
C GLY A 130 -8.16 18.07 19.91
N THR A 131 -6.88 18.20 19.60
CA THR A 131 -6.30 17.88 18.28
C THR A 131 -4.96 17.17 18.40
N LEU A 132 -4.65 16.32 17.42
CA LEU A 132 -3.35 15.69 17.19
C LEU A 132 -2.76 16.15 15.86
N VAL A 133 -1.48 15.88 15.62
CA VAL A 133 -0.84 16.08 14.31
C VAL A 133 -1.01 14.81 13.47
N ALA A 134 -1.59 14.94 12.28
CA ALA A 134 -1.74 13.82 11.35
C ALA A 134 -0.36 13.34 10.86
N GLY A 135 -0.11 12.03 10.97
CA GLY A 135 1.21 11.43 10.66
C GLY A 135 2.28 11.76 11.70
N GLY A 136 1.91 12.31 12.87
CA GLY A 136 2.85 12.68 13.92
C GLY A 136 3.64 11.50 14.48
N ILE A 137 4.92 11.71 14.76
CA ILE A 137 5.86 10.66 15.19
C ILE A 137 6.08 10.71 16.70
N TYR A 138 6.20 9.53 17.32
CA TYR A 138 6.33 9.34 18.77
C TYR A 138 7.50 8.42 19.12
N ASP A 139 8.12 8.66 20.27
CA ASP A 139 9.13 7.77 20.85
C ASP A 139 8.49 6.54 21.52
N ILE A 140 9.32 5.63 22.03
CA ILE A 140 8.84 4.39 22.67
C ILE A 140 7.98 4.62 23.92
N ASN A 141 8.03 5.82 24.50
CA ASN A 141 7.23 6.22 25.67
C ASN A 141 5.98 7.01 25.26
N ASN A 142 5.60 6.97 23.98
CA ASN A 142 4.49 7.70 23.39
C ASN A 142 4.59 9.22 23.56
N ARG A 143 5.81 9.78 23.57
CA ARG A 143 6.04 11.22 23.57
C ARG A 143 6.33 11.71 22.15
N PRO A 144 5.75 12.83 21.70
CA PRO A 144 6.06 13.43 20.40
C PRO A 144 7.57 13.63 20.21
N ILE A 145 8.11 13.17 19.08
CA ILE A 145 9.50 13.48 18.69
C ILE A 145 9.51 14.89 18.08
N ILE A 146 10.38 15.76 18.60
CA ILE A 146 10.47 17.17 18.17
C ILE A 146 11.60 17.33 17.16
N ASP A 147 11.26 17.85 15.99
CA ASP A 147 12.20 18.38 15.02
C ASP A 147 12.71 19.75 15.50
N ALA A 148 13.95 19.76 15.97
CA ALA A 148 14.66 20.96 16.40
C ALA A 148 15.81 21.34 15.46
N SER A 149 15.79 20.86 14.21
CA SER A 149 16.89 21.10 13.26
C SER A 149 17.02 22.58 12.84
N VAL A 150 15.98 23.38 13.03
CA VAL A 150 15.99 24.84 12.81
C VAL A 150 15.60 25.58 14.10
N PRO A 151 16.56 26.28 14.74
CA PRO A 151 16.29 27.01 15.98
C PRO A 151 15.14 28.02 15.85
N GLY A 152 14.22 28.00 16.82
CA GLY A 152 13.06 28.89 16.88
C GLY A 152 11.90 28.50 15.94
N LYS A 153 11.99 27.36 15.27
CA LYS A 153 10.92 26.79 14.41
C LYS A 153 10.58 25.35 14.79
N GLU A 154 10.87 24.96 16.03
CA GLU A 154 10.69 23.60 16.53
C GLU A 154 9.23 23.14 16.33
N ARG A 155 9.06 21.91 15.83
CA ARG A 155 7.74 21.29 15.65
C ARG A 155 7.82 19.79 15.91
N GLN A 156 6.67 19.14 16.13
CA GLN A 156 6.64 17.67 16.12
C GLN A 156 7.00 17.17 14.71
N PHE A 157 7.84 16.14 14.61
CA PHE A 157 8.02 15.41 13.36
C PHE A 157 6.70 14.77 12.93
N PHE A 158 6.40 14.86 11.63
CA PHE A 158 5.32 14.12 11.01
C PHE A 158 5.78 13.63 9.65
N SER A 159 5.22 12.52 9.21
CA SER A 159 5.56 11.88 7.95
C SER A 159 4.86 12.56 6.77
N ASP A 160 5.59 12.79 5.70
CA ASP A 160 5.08 13.09 4.36
C ASP A 160 4.93 11.84 3.48
N CYS A 161 5.04 10.66 4.08
CA CYS A 161 5.00 9.37 3.42
C CYS A 161 3.87 8.46 3.95
N PRO A 162 2.58 8.84 3.77
CA PRO A 162 1.48 7.93 4.04
C PRO A 162 1.43 6.84 2.99
N ASP A 163 1.38 5.58 3.44
CA ASP A 163 1.42 4.41 2.58
C ASP A 163 0.19 3.52 2.86
N GLY A 164 0.42 2.25 3.19
CA GLY A 164 -0.55 1.20 3.39
C GLY A 164 -1.80 1.65 4.14
N THR A 165 -2.95 1.49 3.48
CA THR A 165 -4.23 1.89 4.03
C THR A 165 -5.25 0.77 3.92
N SER A 166 -6.07 0.57 4.94
CA SER A 166 -7.20 -0.36 4.88
C SER A 166 -8.45 0.31 5.41
N LEU A 167 -9.59 0.11 4.72
CA LEU A 167 -10.89 0.62 5.11
C LEU A 167 -11.77 -0.55 5.56
N LEU A 168 -12.37 -0.44 6.74
CA LEU A 168 -13.09 -1.55 7.37
C LEU A 168 -14.25 -1.09 8.25
N THR A 169 -15.05 -2.07 8.68
CA THR A 169 -16.10 -1.89 9.70
C THR A 169 -15.77 -2.74 10.91
N VAL A 170 -16.21 -2.29 12.09
CA VAL A 170 -16.10 -3.06 13.33
C VAL A 170 -17.51 -3.34 13.85
N PRO A 171 -17.86 -4.61 14.14
CA PRO A 171 -19.16 -4.94 14.70
C PRO A 171 -19.47 -4.16 15.97
N ASN A 172 -20.70 -3.65 16.10
CA ASN A 172 -21.17 -2.89 17.26
C ASN A 172 -20.37 -1.62 17.56
N ALA A 173 -19.62 -1.09 16.59
CA ALA A 173 -18.91 0.16 16.75
C ALA A 173 -19.85 1.32 17.10
N LYS A 174 -19.41 2.14 18.06
CA LYS A 174 -20.11 3.36 18.46
C LYS A 174 -19.07 4.37 18.92
N VAL A 175 -18.94 5.45 18.15
CA VAL A 175 -17.98 6.52 18.43
C VAL A 175 -18.72 7.85 18.44
N ASP A 176 -18.45 8.66 19.46
CA ASP A 176 -19.04 9.98 19.58
C ASP A 176 -18.65 10.87 18.38
N GLY A 177 -19.62 11.64 17.87
CA GLY A 177 -19.44 12.52 16.71
C GLY A 177 -19.81 11.89 15.36
N VAL A 178 -19.94 10.56 15.28
CA VAL A 178 -20.46 9.87 14.09
C VAL A 178 -21.99 10.05 14.03
N LYS A 179 -22.52 10.46 12.88
CA LYS A 179 -23.95 10.74 12.66
C LYS A 179 -24.62 9.67 11.80
N GLY A 180 -23.88 9.14 10.84
CA GLY A 180 -24.24 8.04 9.97
C GLY A 180 -23.69 6.71 10.47
N ASN A 181 -23.03 5.96 9.59
CA ASN A 181 -22.43 4.68 9.95
C ASN A 181 -20.94 4.88 10.32
N PRO A 182 -20.46 4.28 11.42
CA PRO A 182 -19.05 4.27 11.73
C PRO A 182 -18.29 3.39 10.73
N VAL A 183 -17.29 3.98 10.09
CA VAL A 183 -16.32 3.30 9.23
C VAL A 183 -14.93 3.66 9.75
N PHE A 184 -13.98 2.74 9.65
CA PHE A 184 -12.61 2.98 10.09
C PHE A 184 -11.64 2.86 8.93
N ALA A 185 -10.61 3.69 8.92
CA ALA A 185 -9.41 3.44 8.15
C ALA A 185 -8.23 3.23 9.10
N VAL A 186 -7.34 2.29 8.78
CA VAL A 186 -6.01 2.22 9.39
C VAL A 186 -5.02 2.69 8.32
N VAL A 187 -4.18 3.65 8.67
CA VAL A 187 -3.19 4.26 7.78
C VAL A 187 -1.84 4.18 8.45
N GLN A 188 -0.87 3.58 7.77
CA GLN A 188 0.53 3.58 8.16
C GLN A 188 1.32 4.60 7.35
N PHE A 189 2.47 4.98 7.88
CA PHE A 189 3.32 6.00 7.30
C PHE A 189 4.73 5.46 7.23
N GLU A 190 5.20 5.20 6.03
CA GLU A 190 6.40 4.41 5.77
C GLU A 190 7.62 5.05 6.43
N TYR A 191 7.93 6.29 6.09
CA TYR A 191 9.05 7.02 6.68
C TYR A 191 8.78 8.54 6.70
N THR A 192 9.80 9.35 6.96
CA THR A 192 9.75 10.81 6.81
C THR A 192 10.89 11.21 5.91
N ASP A 193 10.62 11.95 4.84
CA ASP A 193 11.66 12.30 3.88
C ASP A 193 12.72 13.19 4.52
N THR A 194 12.31 14.20 5.29
CA THR A 194 13.24 15.25 5.69
C THR A 194 12.85 16.02 6.95
N ASN A 195 13.84 16.64 7.59
CA ASN A 195 13.66 17.61 8.67
C ASN A 195 13.48 19.04 8.14
N LEU A 196 13.16 19.97 9.04
CA LEU A 196 12.98 21.39 8.76
C LEU A 196 14.21 22.07 8.13
N ALA A 197 15.43 21.58 8.42
CA ALA A 197 16.67 22.18 7.94
C ALA A 197 17.00 21.75 6.50
N ASN A 198 16.46 20.60 6.07
CA ASN A 198 16.65 20.05 4.74
C ASN A 198 15.34 20.09 3.92
N ALA A 199 14.71 21.26 3.83
CA ALA A 199 13.50 21.46 3.03
C ALA A 199 13.68 21.16 1.52
N ASP A 200 14.91 20.92 1.06
CA ASP A 200 15.24 20.52 -0.30
C ASP A 200 15.41 19.01 -0.52
N LYS A 201 15.22 18.20 0.53
CA LYS A 201 15.25 16.73 0.49
C LYS A 201 16.57 16.16 -0.06
N THR A 202 17.70 16.82 0.21
CA THR A 202 19.03 16.37 -0.29
C THR A 202 19.69 15.31 0.59
N ASP A 203 19.35 15.26 1.89
CA ASP A 203 19.70 14.20 2.85
C ASP A 203 18.42 13.60 3.48
N GLN A 204 17.99 12.45 2.98
CA GLN A 204 16.70 11.83 3.36
C GLN A 204 16.77 11.08 4.69
N LEU A 205 15.75 11.26 5.54
CA LEU A 205 15.59 10.61 6.84
C LEU A 205 14.93 9.23 6.79
N TRP A 206 14.83 8.63 5.59
CA TRP A 206 14.29 7.27 5.42
C TRP A 206 14.97 6.30 6.40
N ALA A 207 14.19 5.44 7.06
CA ALA A 207 14.64 4.50 8.09
C ALA A 207 15.38 5.10 9.32
N GLU A 208 15.18 6.38 9.65
CA GLU A 208 15.79 7.00 10.85
C GLU A 208 14.79 7.36 11.95
N LEU A 209 13.49 7.38 11.64
CA LEU A 209 12.42 7.67 12.58
C LEU A 209 11.45 6.48 12.64
N PRO A 210 10.79 6.22 13.78
CA PRO A 210 9.79 5.17 13.85
C PRO A 210 8.57 5.50 12.99
N SER A 211 8.08 4.51 12.24
CA SER A 211 6.89 4.66 11.41
C SER A 211 5.64 4.80 12.28
N PRO A 212 4.87 5.90 12.17
CA PRO A 212 3.60 5.99 12.87
C PRO A 212 2.52 5.17 12.15
N ILE A 213 1.49 4.77 12.89
CA ILE A 213 0.30 4.11 12.37
C ILE A 213 -0.92 4.59 13.15
N ALA A 214 -2.01 4.87 12.46
CA ALA A 214 -3.18 5.51 13.06
C ALA A 214 -4.50 4.89 12.60
N VAL A 215 -5.47 4.89 13.52
CA VAL A 215 -6.88 4.60 13.25
C VAL A 215 -7.61 5.93 13.02
N LEU A 216 -8.27 6.03 11.88
CA LEU A 216 -9.19 7.10 11.53
C LEU A 216 -10.62 6.58 11.76
N THR A 217 -11.39 7.27 12.58
CA THR A 217 -12.84 7.07 12.65
C THR A 217 -13.50 8.02 11.65
N LEU A 218 -14.29 7.45 10.75
CA LEU A 218 -14.98 8.14 9.68
C LEU A 218 -16.50 8.06 9.88
N ASP A 219 -17.18 9.18 9.66
CA ASP A 219 -18.62 9.26 9.50
C ASP A 219 -18.98 8.97 8.04
N GLN A 220 -19.65 7.85 7.79
CA GLN A 220 -20.19 7.52 6.48
C GLN A 220 -21.65 7.98 6.40
N ASP A 221 -21.92 8.97 5.56
CA ASP A 221 -23.26 9.44 5.26
C ASP A 221 -24.10 8.29 4.64
N PRO A 222 -25.21 7.83 5.25
CA PRO A 222 -25.96 6.70 4.74
C PRO A 222 -26.66 6.97 3.39
N ALA A 223 -26.92 8.24 3.06
CA ALA A 223 -27.61 8.64 1.84
C ALA A 223 -26.66 8.80 0.65
N THR A 224 -25.43 9.26 0.91
CA THR A 224 -24.46 9.57 -0.15
C THR A 224 -23.21 8.70 -0.12
N GLY A 225 -22.95 7.98 0.95
CA GLY A 225 -21.71 7.23 1.17
C GLY A 225 -20.47 8.09 1.35
N ARG A 226 -20.59 9.43 1.43
CA ARG A 226 -19.43 10.27 1.66
C ARG A 226 -18.81 9.97 3.03
N LEU A 227 -17.49 9.81 3.07
CA LEU A 227 -16.71 9.61 4.29
C LEU A 227 -16.17 10.97 4.79
N SER A 228 -16.24 11.22 6.08
CA SER A 228 -15.67 12.41 6.73
C SER A 228 -14.97 12.06 8.03
N LEU A 229 -13.79 12.64 8.28
CA LEU A 229 -13.02 12.35 9.50
C LEU A 229 -13.74 12.89 10.75
N VAL A 230 -13.87 12.03 11.77
CA VAL A 230 -14.43 12.38 13.09
C VAL A 230 -13.35 12.35 14.18
N LYS A 231 -12.47 11.35 14.15
CA LYS A 231 -11.44 11.12 15.16
C LYS A 231 -10.21 10.50 14.52
N TYR A 232 -9.05 10.96 14.97
CA TYR A 232 -7.74 10.40 14.65
C TYR A 232 -7.11 9.83 15.93
N HIS A 233 -6.58 8.62 15.86
CA HIS A 233 -5.98 7.94 17.00
C HIS A 233 -4.67 7.27 16.60
N ASN A 234 -3.55 7.71 17.18
CA ASN A 234 -2.27 7.02 17.05
C ASN A 234 -2.32 5.70 17.80
N VAL A 235 -1.94 4.61 17.15
CA VAL A 235 -1.83 3.30 17.79
C VAL A 235 -0.54 3.26 18.60
N ASP A 236 -0.63 2.80 19.85
CA ASP A 236 0.54 2.59 20.70
C ASP A 236 1.35 1.38 20.21
N THR A 237 2.57 1.61 19.76
CA THR A 237 3.48 0.59 19.21
C THR A 237 4.55 0.14 20.20
N SER A 238 4.53 0.64 21.43
CA SER A 238 5.54 0.32 22.46
C SER A 238 5.63 -1.17 22.76
N ALA A 239 4.50 -1.88 22.74
CA ALA A 239 4.41 -3.33 22.97
C ALA A 239 5.06 -4.18 21.86
N VAL A 240 5.36 -3.60 20.69
CA VAL A 240 5.98 -4.28 19.54
C VAL A 240 7.32 -3.66 19.13
N HIS A 241 7.96 -2.93 20.07
CA HIS A 241 9.27 -2.31 19.91
C HIS A 241 9.33 -1.16 18.90
N GLY A 242 8.21 -0.48 18.66
CA GLY A 242 8.09 0.48 17.55
C GLY A 242 7.97 -0.21 16.20
N LEU A 243 7.71 0.57 15.15
CA LEU A 243 7.58 0.08 13.79
C LEU A 243 8.70 0.64 12.91
N TRP A 244 9.13 -0.19 11.97
CA TRP A 244 10.23 0.07 11.05
C TRP A 244 9.72 0.11 9.61
N VAL A 245 9.85 1.24 8.93
CA VAL A 245 9.61 1.42 7.48
C VAL A 245 8.36 0.67 7.01
N THR A 246 7.19 1.09 7.51
CA THR A 246 5.95 0.35 7.24
C THR A 246 5.40 0.67 5.85
N CYS A 247 5.62 -0.19 4.86
CA CYS A 247 5.32 0.07 3.45
C CYS A 247 3.83 -0.19 3.08
N GLY A 248 3.56 -1.14 2.20
CA GLY A 248 2.22 -1.54 1.81
C GLY A 248 1.41 -2.19 2.95
N ALA A 249 0.10 -2.32 2.73
CA ALA A 249 -0.77 -3.00 3.69
C ALA A 249 -1.94 -3.71 3.02
N SER A 250 -2.51 -4.68 3.73
CA SER A 250 -3.74 -5.35 3.33
C SER A 250 -4.71 -5.53 4.49
N ILE A 251 -5.93 -5.93 4.17
CA ILE A 251 -6.93 -6.33 5.16
C ILE A 251 -6.99 -7.85 5.22
N SER A 252 -6.95 -8.40 6.42
CA SER A 252 -7.21 -9.82 6.63
C SER A 252 -8.69 -10.15 6.34
N PRO A 253 -9.03 -11.40 5.98
CA PRO A 253 -10.41 -11.85 5.86
C PRO A 253 -11.25 -11.69 7.15
N TRP A 254 -10.59 -11.55 8.31
CA TRP A 254 -11.25 -11.34 9.60
C TRP A 254 -11.30 -9.87 10.05
N GLY A 255 -10.94 -8.92 9.19
CA GLY A 255 -11.17 -7.49 9.41
C GLY A 255 -10.13 -6.81 10.30
N THR A 256 -8.86 -7.20 10.16
CA THR A 256 -7.71 -6.51 10.78
C THR A 256 -6.79 -5.97 9.69
N HIS A 257 -6.03 -4.93 10.02
CA HIS A 257 -5.06 -4.34 9.12
C HIS A 257 -3.71 -5.05 9.27
N LEU A 258 -3.19 -5.58 8.18
CA LEU A 258 -1.90 -6.24 8.08
C LEU A 258 -0.92 -5.26 7.44
N SER A 259 0.00 -4.77 8.25
CA SER A 259 1.10 -3.89 7.88
C SER A 259 2.33 -4.74 7.48
N SER A 260 3.32 -4.12 6.85
CA SER A 260 4.54 -4.77 6.40
C SER A 260 5.74 -3.89 6.74
N GLU A 261 6.71 -4.41 7.50
CA GLU A 261 7.98 -3.70 7.72
C GLU A 261 8.97 -4.07 6.60
N GLU A 262 9.41 -3.05 5.86
CA GLU A 262 10.28 -3.17 4.69
C GLU A 262 11.76 -2.90 5.05
N TYR A 263 12.69 -3.28 4.15
CA TYR A 263 14.13 -3.04 4.25
C TYR A 263 14.72 -3.38 5.62
N GLU A 264 14.60 -4.63 6.02
CA GLU A 264 14.94 -5.05 7.37
C GLU A 264 16.41 -4.71 7.71
N PRO A 265 16.72 -4.24 8.94
CA PRO A 265 18.09 -3.90 9.31
C PRO A 265 19.05 -5.09 9.21
N ASP A 266 20.20 -4.95 8.54
CA ASP A 266 21.16 -6.06 8.44
C ASP A 266 21.74 -6.43 9.83
N ALA A 267 21.32 -7.58 10.37
CA ALA A 267 21.77 -8.06 11.67
C ALA A 267 23.28 -8.35 11.71
N PHE A 268 23.86 -8.80 10.60
CA PHE A 268 25.32 -9.01 10.48
C PHE A 268 26.10 -7.70 10.35
N ARG A 269 25.42 -6.57 10.10
CA ARG A 269 26.05 -5.25 9.90
C ARG A 269 27.11 -5.26 8.80
N GLN A 270 26.89 -6.06 7.76
CA GLN A 270 27.78 -6.22 6.60
C GLN A 270 27.39 -5.30 5.43
N GLY A 271 26.21 -4.69 5.48
CA GLY A 271 25.70 -3.81 4.44
C GLY A 271 25.34 -4.57 3.15
N MET A 272 24.94 -5.83 3.28
CA MET A 272 24.73 -6.73 2.13
C MET A 272 23.27 -6.94 1.74
N GLY A 273 22.32 -6.34 2.46
CA GLY A 273 20.88 -6.32 2.21
C GLY A 273 20.20 -5.35 3.19
N GLY A 274 19.07 -4.77 2.80
CA GLY A 274 18.29 -3.87 3.66
C GLY A 274 19.01 -2.59 4.12
N ALA A 275 18.52 -2.02 5.23
CA ALA A 275 19.00 -0.75 5.75
C ALA A 275 20.40 -0.85 6.40
N THR A 276 21.19 0.23 6.25
CA THR A 276 22.55 0.27 6.78
C THR A 276 22.58 0.29 8.32
N THR A 277 23.72 -0.13 8.86
CA THR A 277 24.07 0.03 10.29
C THR A 277 23.79 1.44 10.82
N VAL A 278 24.11 2.48 10.05
CA VAL A 278 23.90 3.87 10.50
C VAL A 278 22.42 4.19 10.65
N LYS A 279 21.55 3.66 9.78
CA LYS A 279 20.11 3.89 9.82
C LYS A 279 19.49 3.30 11.09
N ILE A 280 19.78 2.03 11.42
CA ILE A 280 19.26 1.43 12.65
C ILE A 280 19.78 2.12 13.92
N ASP A 281 21.04 2.57 13.94
CA ASP A 281 21.59 3.28 15.09
C ASP A 281 20.87 4.65 15.28
N ARG A 282 20.57 5.37 14.19
CA ARG A 282 19.79 6.62 14.23
C ARG A 282 18.33 6.41 14.62
N PHE A 283 17.69 5.39 14.03
CA PHE A 283 16.36 4.92 14.45
C PHE A 283 16.31 4.64 15.94
N SER A 284 17.31 3.90 16.45
CA SER A 284 17.40 3.56 17.86
C SER A 284 17.54 4.80 18.74
N ALA A 285 18.37 5.76 18.32
CA ALA A 285 18.53 7.03 19.03
C ALA A 285 17.22 7.82 19.09
N ASN A 286 16.47 7.89 17.98
CA ASN A 286 15.20 8.61 17.93
C ASN A 286 14.09 7.91 18.72
N LEU A 287 13.96 6.58 18.60
CA LEU A 287 12.90 5.81 19.24
C LEU A 287 13.15 5.62 20.75
N TYR A 288 14.39 5.28 21.13
CA TYR A 288 14.73 4.88 22.49
C TYR A 288 15.55 5.92 23.28
N GLY A 289 16.10 6.94 22.63
CA GLY A 289 17.09 7.84 23.23
C GLY A 289 18.49 7.24 23.37
N ASP A 290 18.75 6.08 22.74
CA ASP A 290 20.03 5.36 22.80
C ASP A 290 20.28 4.66 21.47
N ALA A 291 21.38 4.98 20.79
CA ALA A 291 21.72 4.44 19.47
C ALA A 291 22.00 2.92 19.45
N SER A 292 22.22 2.30 20.60
CA SER A 292 22.61 0.88 20.72
C SER A 292 21.49 -0.05 21.19
N LYS A 293 20.31 0.49 21.48
CA LYS A 293 19.23 -0.24 22.16
C LYS A 293 18.36 -1.09 21.22
N ALA A 294 18.15 -0.66 19.97
CA ALA A 294 17.36 -1.39 19.00
C ALA A 294 18.03 -2.71 18.63
N ASN A 295 17.27 -3.82 18.67
CA ASN A 295 17.72 -5.11 18.16
C ASN A 295 17.22 -5.28 16.72
N PRO A 296 18.11 -5.48 15.72
CA PRO A 296 17.72 -5.70 14.32
C PRO A 296 16.63 -6.75 14.13
N TYR A 297 16.63 -7.80 14.96
CA TYR A 297 15.67 -8.91 14.85
C TYR A 297 14.26 -8.58 15.30
N HIS A 298 14.01 -7.44 15.96
CA HIS A 298 12.64 -6.99 16.28
C HIS A 298 11.90 -6.37 15.08
N TYR A 299 12.59 -6.15 13.95
CA TYR A 299 12.08 -5.44 12.77
C TYR A 299 12.17 -6.29 11.50
N GLY A 300 11.36 -5.94 10.48
CA GLY A 300 11.24 -6.69 9.23
C GLY A 300 10.16 -7.77 9.29
N HIS A 301 9.11 -7.55 10.09
CA HIS A 301 8.02 -8.51 10.31
C HIS A 301 6.68 -7.94 9.84
N ILE A 302 5.59 -8.67 10.09
CA ILE A 302 4.21 -8.25 9.80
C ILE A 302 3.54 -7.76 11.09
N PRO A 303 3.35 -6.44 11.30
CA PRO A 303 2.45 -5.93 12.33
C PRO A 303 0.98 -6.13 11.94
N GLU A 304 0.12 -6.41 12.92
CA GLU A 304 -1.32 -6.50 12.72
C GLU A 304 -2.05 -5.58 13.70
N VAL A 305 -2.82 -4.63 13.15
CA VAL A 305 -3.67 -3.72 13.93
C VAL A 305 -5.09 -4.24 13.98
N THR A 306 -5.59 -4.39 15.20
CA THR A 306 -7.02 -4.61 15.49
C THR A 306 -7.65 -3.28 15.87
N VAL A 307 -8.73 -2.90 15.19
CA VAL A 307 -9.50 -1.69 15.51
C VAL A 307 -10.57 -2.04 16.55
N ASN A 308 -10.62 -1.25 17.61
CA ASN A 308 -11.60 -1.40 18.68
C ASN A 308 -12.92 -0.68 18.34
N PRO A 309 -14.07 -1.10 18.92
CA PRO A 309 -15.38 -0.48 18.66
C PRO A 309 -15.48 1.03 18.95
N ASP A 310 -14.57 1.58 19.76
CA ASP A 310 -14.48 3.00 20.13
C ASP A 310 -13.55 3.82 19.20
N GLY A 311 -13.00 3.19 18.15
CA GLY A 311 -12.07 3.81 17.21
C GLY A 311 -10.66 4.00 17.74
N THR A 312 -10.28 3.27 18.80
CA THR A 312 -8.86 3.05 19.16
C THR A 312 -8.30 1.81 18.45
N GLY A 313 -7.00 1.52 18.60
CA GLY A 313 -6.40 0.32 18.04
C GLY A 313 -5.40 -0.36 18.98
N SER A 314 -5.20 -1.65 18.78
CA SER A 314 -4.12 -2.44 19.40
C SER A 314 -3.29 -3.14 18.34
N ILE A 315 -2.03 -3.40 18.62
CA ILE A 315 -1.09 -3.99 17.66
C ILE A 315 -0.39 -5.23 18.22
N ARG A 316 -0.08 -6.17 17.33
CA ARG A 316 0.82 -7.31 17.57
C ARG A 316 1.75 -7.49 16.37
N LYS A 317 2.78 -8.33 16.48
CA LYS A 317 3.75 -8.59 15.41
C LYS A 317 3.90 -10.10 15.18
N HIS A 318 3.89 -10.53 13.92
CA HIS A 318 3.93 -11.95 13.53
C HIS A 318 5.33 -12.38 13.10
N TYR A 319 6.17 -12.72 14.09
CA TYR A 319 7.55 -13.15 13.87
C TYR A 319 7.70 -14.48 13.10
N CYS A 320 6.67 -15.34 13.11
CA CYS A 320 6.72 -16.62 12.38
C CYS A 320 6.41 -16.49 10.89
N MET A 321 6.13 -15.30 10.37
CA MET A 321 5.94 -15.09 8.93
C MET A 321 7.25 -14.82 8.19
N GLY A 322 8.38 -14.91 8.89
CA GLY A 322 9.70 -14.68 8.33
C GLY A 322 10.08 -13.20 8.36
N ARG A 323 11.38 -12.97 8.46
CA ARG A 323 12.01 -11.66 8.41
C ARG A 323 12.62 -11.39 7.04
N ILE A 324 11.98 -10.54 6.24
CA ILE A 324 12.36 -10.11 4.88
C ILE A 324 11.93 -8.65 4.68
N SER A 325 12.21 -8.10 3.50
CA SER A 325 11.74 -6.78 3.09
C SER A 325 10.28 -6.88 2.66
N HIS A 326 9.35 -6.93 3.63
CA HIS A 326 7.94 -7.13 3.32
C HIS A 326 7.34 -5.85 2.75
N GLU A 327 6.77 -5.96 1.54
CA GLU A 327 6.02 -4.86 0.95
C GLU A 327 4.54 -4.92 1.32
N LEU A 328 3.84 -5.93 0.80
CA LEU A 328 2.43 -6.16 1.01
C LEU A 328 2.21 -7.66 1.07
N ILE A 329 1.35 -8.10 1.97
CA ILE A 329 0.94 -9.49 2.07
C ILE A 329 -0.52 -9.67 1.64
N GLN A 330 -0.86 -10.80 1.05
CA GLN A 330 -2.26 -11.14 0.76
C GLN A 330 -2.61 -12.47 1.42
N VAL A 331 -3.52 -12.43 2.40
CA VAL A 331 -4.12 -13.62 3.00
C VAL A 331 -5.24 -14.13 2.07
N MET A 332 -5.24 -15.42 1.81
CA MET A 332 -6.16 -16.10 0.90
C MET A 332 -7.52 -16.37 1.56
N PRO A 333 -8.56 -16.70 0.77
CA PRO A 333 -9.90 -16.98 1.30
C PRO A 333 -10.03 -18.20 2.23
N ASP A 334 -9.00 -19.05 2.33
CA ASP A 334 -8.94 -20.10 3.37
C ASP A 334 -8.58 -19.55 4.76
N GLU A 335 -8.32 -18.24 4.85
CA GLU A 335 -7.99 -17.50 6.07
C GLU A 335 -6.72 -18.01 6.77
N ARG A 336 -5.85 -18.67 6.00
CA ARG A 336 -4.62 -19.31 6.51
C ARG A 336 -3.41 -19.03 5.64
N THR A 337 -3.57 -19.16 4.33
CA THR A 337 -2.48 -19.05 3.37
C THR A 337 -2.21 -17.58 3.10
N ALA A 338 -0.96 -17.13 3.18
CA ALA A 338 -0.55 -15.79 2.86
C ALA A 338 0.57 -15.84 1.81
N LEU A 339 0.50 -14.96 0.80
CA LEU A 339 1.56 -14.73 -0.18
C LEU A 339 2.24 -13.40 0.14
N MET A 340 3.56 -13.38 0.02
CA MET A 340 4.41 -12.27 0.47
C MET A 340 5.53 -12.03 -0.54
N GLY A 341 5.65 -10.79 -1.00
CA GLY A 341 6.79 -10.33 -1.79
C GLY A 341 7.98 -9.96 -0.90
N ASP A 342 9.14 -9.84 -1.52
CA ASP A 342 10.40 -9.42 -0.90
C ASP A 342 10.99 -8.29 -1.75
N ASP A 343 10.88 -7.05 -1.26
CA ASP A 343 11.44 -5.89 -1.93
C ASP A 343 12.96 -5.85 -1.76
N ALA A 344 13.62 -6.58 -2.65
CA ALA A 344 15.03 -6.49 -2.89
C ALA A 344 15.34 -6.68 -4.38
N THR A 345 16.53 -6.28 -4.81
CA THR A 345 17.12 -6.92 -6.00
C THR A 345 17.64 -8.29 -5.54
N ASN A 346 17.35 -9.38 -6.24
CA ASN A 346 17.43 -10.75 -5.70
C ASN A 346 16.41 -11.03 -4.57
N GLY A 347 15.22 -10.44 -4.66
CA GLY A 347 14.09 -10.78 -3.81
C GLY A 347 13.51 -12.17 -4.14
N GLY A 348 12.96 -12.81 -3.12
CA GLY A 348 12.18 -14.04 -3.23
C GLY A 348 10.68 -13.82 -3.37
N TRP A 349 9.96 -14.93 -3.52
CA TRP A 349 8.52 -14.95 -3.32
C TRP A 349 8.18 -16.00 -2.27
N PHE A 350 7.41 -15.61 -1.26
CA PHE A 350 7.22 -16.40 -0.06
C PHE A 350 5.75 -16.73 0.15
N MET A 351 5.52 -17.86 0.84
CA MET A 351 4.20 -18.30 1.24
C MET A 351 4.23 -18.74 2.69
N PHE A 352 3.25 -18.31 3.47
CA PHE A 352 3.02 -18.79 4.82
C PHE A 352 1.67 -19.51 4.88
N VAL A 353 1.62 -20.67 5.53
CA VAL A 353 0.37 -21.39 5.78
C VAL A 353 0.18 -21.49 7.29
N ALA A 354 -0.80 -20.76 7.81
CA ALA A 354 -1.14 -20.78 9.22
C ALA A 354 -1.68 -22.16 9.64
N ASP A 355 -1.40 -22.58 10.88
CA ASP A 355 -1.93 -23.85 11.41
C ASP A 355 -3.45 -23.80 11.61
N LYS A 356 -4.00 -22.60 11.80
CA LYS A 356 -5.40 -22.34 12.14
C LYS A 356 -5.92 -21.14 11.36
N ALA A 357 -7.14 -21.25 10.85
CA ALA A 357 -7.82 -20.15 10.18
C ALA A 357 -7.94 -18.94 11.11
N ARG A 358 -7.70 -17.75 10.57
CA ARG A 358 -7.76 -16.45 11.27
C ARG A 358 -6.72 -16.26 12.37
N ASP A 359 -5.68 -17.10 12.40
CA ASP A 359 -4.63 -17.01 13.41
C ASP A 359 -3.24 -17.19 12.79
N LEU A 360 -2.60 -16.06 12.49
CA LEU A 360 -1.25 -16.02 11.92
C LEU A 360 -0.14 -16.26 12.98
N SER A 361 -0.48 -16.55 14.24
CA SER A 361 0.51 -16.71 15.31
C SER A 361 1.34 -18.00 15.22
N SER A 362 0.96 -18.96 14.36
CA SER A 362 1.75 -20.17 14.09
C SER A 362 1.48 -20.74 12.71
N GLY A 363 2.50 -21.35 12.11
CA GLY A 363 2.38 -21.96 10.79
C GLY A 363 3.70 -22.39 10.17
N THR A 364 3.68 -22.57 8.85
CA THR A 364 4.82 -23.02 8.05
C THR A 364 5.15 -22.01 6.97
N LEU A 365 6.44 -21.65 6.86
CA LEU A 365 6.98 -20.72 5.88
C LEU A 365 7.65 -21.48 4.73
N TYR A 366 7.44 -20.99 3.52
CA TYR A 366 7.95 -21.54 2.27
C TYR A 366 8.53 -20.43 1.37
N VAL A 367 9.48 -20.80 0.51
CA VAL A 367 9.97 -19.96 -0.58
C VAL A 367 9.74 -20.62 -1.94
N ALA A 368 9.44 -19.80 -2.94
CA ALA A 368 9.28 -20.20 -4.32
C ALA A 368 10.59 -20.73 -4.94
N HIS A 369 10.46 -21.76 -5.77
CA HIS A 369 11.52 -22.26 -6.65
C HIS A 369 10.92 -22.52 -8.04
N TRP A 370 11.25 -21.69 -9.03
CA TRP A 370 10.84 -21.93 -10.42
C TRP A 370 11.60 -23.14 -10.97
N THR A 371 10.86 -24.14 -11.44
CA THR A 371 11.42 -25.35 -12.06
C THR A 371 11.55 -25.21 -13.58
N GLU A 372 10.87 -24.23 -14.16
CA GLU A 372 10.94 -23.88 -15.58
C GLU A 372 11.31 -22.41 -15.75
N LYS A 373 11.87 -22.04 -16.91
CA LYS A 373 12.33 -20.67 -17.16
C LYS A 373 11.18 -19.68 -17.28
N LEU A 374 11.08 -18.73 -16.35
CA LEU A 374 10.23 -17.55 -16.44
C LEU A 374 10.91 -16.49 -17.33
N THR A 375 10.21 -16.11 -18.40
CA THR A 375 10.61 -15.05 -19.35
C THR A 375 9.43 -14.11 -19.59
N ASP A 376 9.61 -13.14 -20.49
CA ASP A 376 8.56 -12.23 -20.95
C ASP A 376 7.41 -12.93 -21.72
N THR A 377 7.63 -14.18 -22.15
CA THR A 377 6.73 -14.90 -23.06
C THR A 377 6.36 -16.31 -22.56
N SER A 378 7.01 -16.81 -21.51
CA SER A 378 6.75 -18.14 -20.98
C SER A 378 5.67 -18.14 -19.90
N THR A 379 5.09 -19.32 -19.68
CA THR A 379 4.48 -19.69 -18.41
C THR A 379 5.40 -20.70 -17.77
N ALA A 380 5.83 -20.45 -16.54
CA ALA A 380 6.86 -21.22 -15.88
C ALA A 380 6.30 -21.91 -14.63
N ALA A 381 6.35 -23.25 -14.61
CA ALA A 381 6.03 -24.02 -13.43
C ALA A 381 6.98 -23.72 -12.27
N MET A 382 6.45 -23.85 -11.04
CA MET A 382 7.20 -23.65 -9.80
C MET A 382 6.84 -24.70 -8.75
N GLN A 383 7.74 -24.87 -7.79
CA GLN A 383 7.55 -25.64 -6.57
C GLN A 383 7.87 -24.77 -5.35
N TRP A 384 7.56 -25.27 -4.16
CA TRP A 384 7.78 -24.57 -2.90
C TRP A 384 8.77 -25.34 -2.04
N ILE A 385 9.75 -24.64 -1.49
CA ILE A 385 10.71 -25.19 -0.53
C ILE A 385 10.25 -24.78 0.86
N LYS A 386 10.01 -25.76 1.73
CA LYS A 386 9.72 -25.50 3.15
C LYS A 386 10.97 -24.94 3.83
N LEU A 387 10.84 -23.76 4.44
CA LEU A 387 11.90 -23.16 5.26
C LEU A 387 11.81 -23.63 6.71
N GLY A 388 10.61 -23.64 7.29
CA GLY A 388 10.43 -24.03 8.69
C GLY A 388 9.00 -23.88 9.18
N SER A 389 8.74 -24.39 10.39
CA SER A 389 7.47 -24.19 11.10
C SER A 389 7.76 -23.65 12.51
N ALA A 390 7.04 -22.63 12.95
CA ALA A 390 7.21 -22.01 14.26
C ALA A 390 5.94 -21.27 14.71
N THR A 391 5.92 -20.89 15.99
CA THR A 391 5.01 -19.86 16.49
C THR A 391 5.72 -18.52 16.60
N SER A 392 4.98 -17.41 16.51
CA SER A 392 5.56 -16.07 16.71
C SER A 392 6.16 -15.92 18.11
N ALA A 393 5.54 -16.51 19.13
CA ALA A 393 6.05 -16.50 20.50
C ALA A 393 7.39 -17.25 20.65
N GLU A 394 7.59 -18.35 19.91
CA GLU A 394 8.88 -19.06 19.90
C GLU A 394 9.99 -18.17 19.34
N ILE A 395 9.74 -17.50 18.21
CA ILE A 395 10.74 -16.64 17.56
C ILE A 395 11.01 -15.39 18.39
N GLU A 396 9.98 -14.76 18.93
CA GLU A 396 10.12 -13.63 19.85
C GLU A 396 10.95 -13.99 21.09
N ALA A 397 10.70 -15.16 21.68
CA ALA A 397 11.49 -15.65 22.82
C ALA A 397 12.97 -15.87 22.46
N MET A 398 13.28 -16.33 21.24
CA MET A 398 14.68 -16.43 20.77
C MET A 398 15.35 -15.05 20.71
N ILE A 399 14.65 -14.06 20.17
CA ILE A 399 15.16 -12.68 20.08
C ILE A 399 15.41 -12.12 21.47
N ASN A 400 14.44 -12.28 22.38
CA ASN A 400 14.50 -11.76 23.75
C ASN A 400 15.54 -12.48 24.62
N SER A 401 15.93 -13.71 24.24
CA SER A 401 17.04 -14.44 24.87
C SER A 401 18.42 -13.97 24.40
N GLY A 402 18.47 -13.01 23.47
CA GLY A 402 19.72 -12.36 23.05
C GLY A 402 20.48 -13.04 21.93
N ILE A 403 19.82 -13.90 21.14
CA ILE A 403 20.41 -14.58 19.98
C ILE A 403 21.16 -13.58 19.07
N LYS A 404 22.34 -13.98 18.60
CA LYS A 404 23.16 -13.20 17.67
C LYS A 404 23.17 -13.84 16.29
N PRO A 405 23.37 -13.06 15.21
CA PRO A 405 23.54 -13.60 13.85
C PRO A 405 24.62 -14.66 13.77
N THR A 406 25.72 -14.46 14.50
CA THR A 406 26.81 -15.43 14.58
C THR A 406 26.43 -16.70 15.34
N ASP A 407 25.35 -16.74 16.11
CA ASP A 407 24.84 -17.99 16.71
C ASP A 407 24.07 -18.84 15.70
N ILE A 408 23.54 -18.20 14.65
CA ILE A 408 22.71 -18.83 13.61
C ILE A 408 23.58 -19.37 12.47
N MET A 409 24.46 -18.54 11.92
CA MET A 409 25.30 -18.91 10.79
C MET A 409 26.60 -18.09 10.75
N ASP A 410 27.62 -18.64 10.12
CA ASP A 410 28.78 -17.87 9.68
C ASP A 410 28.40 -17.15 8.37
N SER A 411 28.81 -15.89 8.21
CA SER A 411 28.65 -15.10 6.98
C SER A 411 29.90 -14.27 6.73
N THR A 412 30.56 -14.48 5.59
CA THR A 412 31.73 -13.70 5.18
C THR A 412 31.52 -13.03 3.83
N THR A 413 32.04 -11.82 3.66
CA THR A 413 31.98 -11.06 2.40
C THR A 413 33.12 -11.43 1.43
N THR A 414 34.07 -12.23 1.90
CA THR A 414 35.20 -12.76 1.13
C THR A 414 35.17 -14.28 1.13
N ASN A 415 35.55 -14.90 0.01
CA ASN A 415 35.63 -16.35 -0.10
C ASN A 415 36.60 -16.94 0.95
N PRO A 416 36.13 -17.78 1.88
CA PRO A 416 36.99 -18.39 2.89
C PRO A 416 37.88 -19.52 2.33
N ASN A 417 37.71 -19.93 1.06
CA ASN A 417 38.33 -21.13 0.47
C ASN A 417 38.04 -22.41 1.28
N ASP A 418 36.86 -22.46 1.92
CA ASP A 418 36.38 -23.60 2.70
C ASP A 418 35.11 -24.15 2.01
N PRO A 419 35.11 -25.42 1.56
CA PRO A 419 33.98 -26.00 0.84
C PRO A 419 32.72 -26.21 1.70
N SER A 420 32.81 -26.04 3.03
CA SER A 420 31.64 -26.06 3.91
C SER A 420 30.80 -24.77 3.84
N TYR A 421 31.30 -23.73 3.17
CA TYR A 421 30.55 -22.50 2.91
C TYR A 421 29.92 -22.52 1.53
N THR A 422 28.68 -22.03 1.45
CA THR A 422 27.96 -21.84 0.20
C THR A 422 27.95 -20.37 -0.16
N ARG A 423 28.33 -20.05 -1.41
CA ARG A 423 28.20 -18.70 -1.93
C ARG A 423 26.74 -18.43 -2.30
N ILE A 424 26.18 -17.34 -1.79
CA ILE A 424 24.83 -16.87 -2.09
C ILE A 424 24.84 -15.43 -2.59
N MET A 425 23.87 -15.09 -3.43
CA MET A 425 23.60 -13.72 -3.90
C MET A 425 22.44 -13.16 -3.07
N LEU A 426 22.61 -11.96 -2.50
CA LEU A 426 21.59 -11.34 -1.64
C LEU A 426 21.01 -10.08 -2.24
N ASN A 427 21.84 -9.23 -2.84
CA ASN A 427 21.37 -8.01 -3.49
C ASN A 427 22.34 -7.53 -4.56
N LYS A 428 21.97 -7.68 -5.84
CA LYS A 428 22.84 -7.38 -6.99
C LYS A 428 24.16 -8.16 -6.88
N ASN A 429 25.29 -7.45 -6.85
CA ASN A 429 26.62 -8.06 -6.73
C ASN A 429 27.04 -8.31 -5.27
N ASN A 430 26.22 -7.92 -4.29
CA ASN A 430 26.46 -8.26 -2.89
C ASN A 430 26.23 -9.76 -2.72
N ASN A 431 27.34 -10.46 -2.54
CA ASN A 431 27.38 -11.88 -2.33
C ASN A 431 28.19 -12.19 -1.08
N CYS A 432 27.87 -13.31 -0.47
CA CYS A 432 28.54 -13.76 0.72
C CYS A 432 28.67 -15.28 0.72
N TRP A 433 29.55 -15.76 1.57
CA TRP A 433 29.75 -17.17 1.84
C TRP A 433 29.15 -17.45 3.20
N VAL A 434 28.14 -18.31 3.23
CA VAL A 434 27.44 -18.67 4.45
C VAL A 434 27.63 -20.12 4.81
N ARG A 435 27.63 -20.40 6.11
CA ARG A 435 27.58 -21.77 6.66
C ARG A 435 26.64 -21.78 7.85
N LEU A 436 25.55 -22.53 7.73
CA LEU A 436 24.58 -22.68 8.80
C LEU A 436 25.18 -23.44 9.98
N LYS A 437 24.89 -23.01 11.21
CA LYS A 437 25.30 -23.75 12.41
C LYS A 437 24.34 -24.92 12.67
N PRO A 438 24.84 -26.08 13.12
CA PRO A 438 23.99 -27.25 13.37
C PRO A 438 22.84 -26.94 14.35
N GLY A 439 21.61 -27.28 13.97
CA GLY A 439 20.42 -27.09 14.82
C GLY A 439 19.81 -25.68 14.77
N MET A 440 20.37 -24.77 13.95
CA MET A 440 19.91 -23.39 13.82
C MET A 440 18.98 -23.15 12.63
N GLU A 441 18.48 -24.22 11.98
CA GLU A 441 17.60 -24.14 10.81
C GLU A 441 16.35 -23.28 11.10
N LYS A 442 15.74 -23.45 12.28
CA LYS A 442 14.57 -22.65 12.68
C LYS A 442 14.93 -21.17 12.84
N ALA A 443 16.01 -20.86 13.54
CA ALA A 443 16.43 -19.46 13.71
C ALA A 443 16.78 -18.82 12.35
N ALA A 444 17.48 -19.55 11.48
CA ALA A 444 17.80 -19.09 10.13
C ALA A 444 16.53 -18.85 9.29
N ALA A 445 15.55 -19.76 9.36
CA ALA A 445 14.31 -19.65 8.61
C ALA A 445 13.47 -18.41 8.95
N PHE A 446 13.51 -17.93 10.20
CA PHE A 446 12.64 -16.83 10.64
C PHE A 446 13.37 -15.53 10.98
N LEU A 447 14.68 -15.55 11.24
CA LEU A 447 15.49 -14.35 11.58
C LEU A 447 16.48 -13.96 10.48
N GLU A 448 16.90 -14.91 9.63
CA GLU A 448 17.81 -14.71 8.50
C GLU A 448 17.18 -15.24 7.20
N THR A 449 15.86 -15.05 7.07
CA THR A 449 15.00 -15.70 6.06
C THR A 449 15.54 -15.56 4.64
N HIS A 450 15.95 -14.35 4.24
CA HIS A 450 16.51 -14.07 2.91
C HIS A 450 17.76 -14.91 2.65
N ARG A 451 18.73 -14.90 3.58
CA ARG A 451 19.96 -15.70 3.47
C ARG A 451 19.67 -17.19 3.46
N TYR A 452 18.77 -17.64 4.34
CA TYR A 452 18.43 -19.04 4.45
C TYR A 452 17.71 -19.55 3.20
N ALA A 453 16.77 -18.78 2.66
CA ALA A 453 16.09 -19.08 1.40
C ALA A 453 17.09 -19.19 0.23
N ALA A 454 18.07 -18.29 0.15
CA ALA A 454 19.14 -18.37 -0.84
C ALA A 454 19.98 -19.65 -0.68
N LEU A 455 20.32 -19.99 0.57
CA LEU A 455 21.14 -21.16 0.91
C LEU A 455 20.44 -22.47 0.55
N VAL A 456 19.13 -22.58 0.75
CA VAL A 456 18.37 -23.80 0.47
C VAL A 456 17.83 -23.90 -0.96
N GLY A 457 18.18 -22.94 -1.84
CA GLY A 457 17.89 -23.00 -3.28
C GLY A 457 16.58 -22.35 -3.72
N GLY A 458 16.02 -21.44 -2.93
CA GLY A 458 14.92 -20.59 -3.37
C GLY A 458 15.32 -19.72 -4.58
N SER A 459 14.39 -19.46 -5.48
CA SER A 459 14.63 -18.62 -6.66
C SER A 459 14.62 -17.14 -6.31
N LEU A 460 15.70 -16.68 -5.69
CA LEU A 460 15.88 -15.28 -5.28
C LEU A 460 16.39 -14.43 -6.45
N ALA A 461 15.49 -14.12 -7.38
CA ALA A 461 15.82 -13.44 -8.63
C ALA A 461 14.95 -12.22 -8.93
N LEU A 462 13.80 -12.07 -8.27
CA LEU A 462 12.90 -10.95 -8.53
C LEU A 462 13.58 -9.64 -8.12
N THR A 463 13.19 -8.55 -8.77
CA THR A 463 13.70 -7.21 -8.44
C THR A 463 12.52 -6.35 -8.04
N LYS A 464 12.50 -5.94 -6.77
CA LYS A 464 11.41 -5.21 -6.13
C LYS A 464 10.07 -5.94 -6.28
N SER A 465 9.95 -7.09 -5.59
CA SER A 465 8.70 -7.85 -5.56
C SER A 465 7.75 -7.22 -4.55
N GLU A 466 7.06 -6.17 -4.97
CA GLU A 466 6.26 -5.32 -4.10
C GLU A 466 4.83 -5.87 -3.87
N GLY A 467 3.81 -5.25 -4.49
CA GLY A 467 2.41 -5.56 -4.25
C GLY A 467 1.98 -6.98 -4.66
N VAL A 468 1.03 -7.54 -3.89
CA VAL A 468 0.37 -8.82 -4.18
C VAL A 468 -1.13 -8.76 -3.90
N THR A 469 -1.95 -9.35 -4.78
CA THR A 469 -3.41 -9.44 -4.57
C THR A 469 -3.95 -10.70 -5.23
N VAL A 470 -5.20 -11.08 -4.91
CA VAL A 470 -5.84 -12.28 -5.45
C VAL A 470 -7.14 -11.96 -6.20
N ASN A 471 -7.30 -12.56 -7.36
CA ASN A 471 -8.56 -12.82 -8.03
C ASN A 471 -9.04 -14.20 -7.59
N VAL A 472 -9.91 -14.20 -6.58
CA VAL A 472 -10.49 -15.37 -5.92
C VAL A 472 -11.30 -16.19 -6.91
N ARG A 473 -12.11 -15.51 -7.73
CA ARG A 473 -13.00 -16.17 -8.70
C ARG A 473 -12.23 -17.06 -9.67
N ASP A 474 -11.13 -16.55 -10.21
CA ASP A 474 -10.38 -17.25 -11.26
C ASP A 474 -9.19 -18.04 -10.71
N LYS A 475 -8.98 -18.03 -9.39
CA LYS A 475 -7.81 -18.61 -8.70
C LYS A 475 -6.49 -18.12 -9.30
N VAL A 476 -6.35 -16.81 -9.40
CA VAL A 476 -5.12 -16.16 -9.89
C VAL A 476 -4.63 -15.15 -8.85
N ALA A 477 -3.38 -15.27 -8.41
CA ALA A 477 -2.71 -14.18 -7.70
C ALA A 477 -2.00 -13.28 -8.72
N TYR A 478 -1.92 -11.99 -8.41
CA TYR A 478 -1.08 -11.04 -9.14
C TYR A 478 0.02 -10.56 -8.21
N SER A 479 1.24 -10.45 -8.71
CA SER A 479 2.34 -9.82 -7.97
C SER A 479 3.08 -8.83 -8.86
N VAL A 480 3.70 -7.84 -8.24
CA VAL A 480 4.51 -6.85 -8.93
C VAL A 480 5.96 -7.30 -9.06
N VAL A 481 6.59 -6.83 -10.14
CA VAL A 481 8.04 -6.62 -10.26
C VAL A 481 8.26 -5.20 -10.78
N SER A 482 8.54 -4.22 -9.91
CA SER A 482 8.60 -2.81 -10.34
C SER A 482 9.75 -2.54 -11.30
N SER A 483 10.73 -3.43 -11.41
CA SER A 483 11.67 -3.38 -12.54
C SER A 483 12.12 -4.77 -12.98
N ILE A 484 12.28 -4.97 -14.29
CA ILE A 484 12.92 -6.17 -14.85
C ILE A 484 14.35 -5.77 -15.19
N ARG A 485 15.26 -5.92 -14.22
CA ARG A 485 16.68 -5.57 -14.36
C ARG A 485 17.53 -6.49 -13.49
N ASP A 486 18.84 -6.36 -13.65
CA ASP A 486 19.85 -7.00 -12.80
C ASP A 486 19.61 -8.52 -12.68
N SER A 487 19.17 -9.02 -11.52
CA SER A 487 19.05 -10.46 -11.23
C SER A 487 18.01 -11.18 -12.08
N MET A 488 17.04 -10.46 -12.65
CA MET A 488 16.02 -11.05 -13.52
C MET A 488 16.49 -11.21 -14.97
N VAL A 489 17.56 -10.52 -15.38
CA VAL A 489 18.02 -10.45 -16.78
C VAL A 489 19.21 -11.37 -16.98
N VAL A 490 19.20 -12.16 -18.06
CA VAL A 490 20.29 -13.08 -18.39
C VAL A 490 21.62 -12.33 -18.45
N GLY A 491 22.57 -12.73 -17.59
CA GLY A 491 23.90 -12.11 -17.50
C GLY A 491 23.95 -10.76 -16.77
N GLY A 492 22.85 -10.30 -16.18
CA GLY A 492 22.80 -9.11 -15.35
C GLY A 492 23.49 -9.28 -13.99
N ASN A 493 23.64 -8.17 -13.25
CA ASN A 493 24.20 -8.20 -11.90
C ASN A 493 23.33 -9.04 -10.97
N GLY A 494 23.92 -9.96 -10.21
CA GLY A 494 23.14 -10.84 -9.33
C GLY A 494 22.37 -11.96 -10.03
N TYR A 495 22.49 -12.12 -11.36
CA TYR A 495 21.84 -13.21 -12.09
C TYR A 495 22.41 -14.58 -11.70
N VAL A 496 21.50 -15.52 -11.41
CA VAL A 496 21.83 -16.90 -11.09
C VAL A 496 20.97 -17.81 -11.96
N GLU A 497 21.61 -18.54 -12.89
CA GLU A 497 20.89 -19.34 -13.89
C GLU A 497 19.95 -20.38 -13.27
N SER A 498 20.34 -20.99 -12.14
CA SER A 498 19.53 -21.99 -11.45
C SER A 498 18.27 -21.43 -10.79
N HIS A 499 18.08 -20.11 -10.72
CA HIS A 499 16.82 -19.52 -10.23
C HIS A 499 15.70 -19.60 -11.27
N ASN A 500 16.02 -19.92 -12.53
CA ASN A 500 15.06 -20.04 -13.64
C ASN A 500 14.20 -18.78 -13.90
N VAL A 501 14.69 -17.59 -13.54
CA VAL A 501 14.14 -16.31 -13.98
C VAL A 501 15.13 -15.70 -14.96
N ALA A 502 14.76 -15.61 -16.23
CA ALA A 502 15.71 -15.42 -17.33
C ALA A 502 15.14 -14.49 -18.42
N PHE A 503 14.83 -13.25 -18.05
CA PHE A 503 14.35 -12.25 -19.01
C PHE A 503 15.48 -11.89 -20.00
N PRO A 504 15.16 -11.78 -21.31
CA PRO A 504 16.17 -11.58 -22.34
C PRO A 504 16.74 -10.16 -22.37
N ARG A 505 16.03 -9.20 -21.78
CA ARG A 505 16.42 -7.79 -21.75
C ARG A 505 15.86 -7.07 -20.55
N ARG A 506 16.47 -5.93 -20.23
CA ARG A 506 15.98 -4.98 -19.23
C ARG A 506 14.67 -4.32 -19.67
N VAL A 507 13.80 -4.08 -18.69
CA VAL A 507 12.64 -3.17 -18.73
C VAL A 507 12.63 -2.43 -17.40
N ASN A 508 13.09 -1.18 -17.37
CA ASN A 508 13.09 -0.38 -16.14
C ASN A 508 11.66 -0.14 -15.64
N ALA A 509 10.72 0.08 -16.56
CA ALA A 509 9.29 0.26 -16.27
C ALA A 509 8.58 -0.97 -15.66
N GLY A 510 9.27 -2.12 -15.51
CA GLY A 510 8.75 -3.27 -14.77
C GLY A 510 7.52 -3.95 -15.38
N GLY A 511 6.77 -4.66 -14.52
CA GLY A 511 5.56 -5.37 -14.91
C GLY A 511 4.85 -6.07 -13.76
N ILE A 512 3.78 -6.78 -14.11
CA ILE A 512 2.93 -7.56 -13.21
C ILE A 512 2.97 -9.01 -13.66
N LEU A 513 3.21 -9.90 -12.72
CA LEU A 513 3.12 -11.35 -12.89
C LEU A 513 1.72 -11.83 -12.49
N ALA A 514 1.21 -12.83 -13.21
CA ALA A 514 0.03 -13.59 -12.84
C ALA A 514 0.44 -15.02 -12.48
N HIS A 515 -0.14 -15.53 -11.40
CA HIS A 515 0.17 -16.84 -10.85
C HIS A 515 -1.10 -17.66 -10.72
N ASP A 516 -1.13 -18.80 -11.40
CA ASP A 516 -2.29 -19.70 -11.30
C ASP A 516 -2.19 -20.49 -10.01
N LEU A 517 -3.27 -20.49 -9.22
CA LEU A 517 -3.35 -21.12 -7.90
C LEU A 517 -4.08 -22.46 -7.99
N ALA A 518 -3.63 -23.44 -7.21
CA ALA A 518 -4.28 -24.74 -7.11
C ALA A 518 -4.09 -25.37 -5.72
N GLY A 519 -4.99 -26.28 -5.34
CA GLY A 519 -4.79 -27.17 -4.21
C GLY A 519 -3.95 -28.40 -4.57
N GLY A 520 -3.65 -29.21 -3.56
CA GLY A 520 -2.95 -30.49 -3.74
C GLY A 520 -1.50 -30.37 -4.20
N GLN A 521 -0.90 -29.19 -4.07
CA GLN A 521 0.52 -28.99 -4.35
C GLN A 521 1.38 -29.66 -3.27
N LYS A 522 2.61 -29.98 -3.64
CA LYS A 522 3.62 -30.56 -2.74
C LYS A 522 4.82 -29.65 -2.65
N ASP A 523 5.49 -29.69 -1.50
CA ASP A 523 6.80 -29.07 -1.38
C ASP A 523 7.88 -29.88 -2.13
N SER A 524 9.08 -29.33 -2.23
CA SER A 524 10.22 -29.95 -2.91
C SER A 524 10.68 -31.27 -2.28
N ALA A 525 10.27 -31.56 -1.04
CA ALA A 525 10.52 -32.83 -0.36
C ALA A 525 9.37 -33.85 -0.56
N GLY A 526 8.32 -33.49 -1.30
CA GLY A 526 7.19 -34.33 -1.62
C GLY A 526 6.08 -34.37 -0.56
N ASN A 527 6.16 -33.53 0.48
CA ASN A 527 5.09 -33.39 1.48
C ASN A 527 3.94 -32.57 0.91
N ALA A 528 2.71 -32.90 1.31
CA ALA A 528 1.55 -32.10 0.93
C ALA A 528 1.60 -30.71 1.59
N ILE A 529 1.25 -29.68 0.84
CA ILE A 529 1.01 -28.34 1.38
C ILE A 529 -0.49 -28.23 1.63
N ASP A 530 -0.86 -28.00 2.89
CA ASP A 530 -2.26 -27.94 3.35
C ASP A 530 -2.92 -26.59 2.99
N SER A 531 -3.12 -26.37 1.69
CA SER A 531 -3.75 -25.16 1.15
C SER A 531 -4.33 -25.41 -0.25
N ASP A 532 -5.48 -24.78 -0.52
CA ASP A 532 -6.14 -24.77 -1.84
C ASP A 532 -5.71 -23.58 -2.73
N TRP A 533 -4.80 -22.76 -2.24
CA TRP A 533 -4.42 -21.45 -2.78
C TRP A 533 -2.93 -21.35 -3.09
N VAL A 534 -2.28 -22.48 -3.40
CA VAL A 534 -0.84 -22.53 -3.65
C VAL A 534 -0.53 -22.16 -5.11
N PRO A 535 0.32 -21.16 -5.38
CA PRO A 535 0.78 -20.87 -6.73
C PRO A 535 1.56 -22.05 -7.33
N LYS A 536 1.21 -22.44 -8.56
CA LYS A 536 1.87 -23.56 -9.26
C LYS A 536 2.65 -23.15 -10.51
N GLN A 537 2.37 -21.97 -11.08
CA GLN A 537 3.08 -21.44 -12.23
C GLN A 537 2.89 -19.92 -12.33
N SER A 538 3.83 -19.24 -12.99
CA SER A 538 3.83 -17.79 -13.18
C SER A 538 3.93 -17.42 -14.67
N ARG A 539 3.35 -16.29 -15.07
CA ARG A 539 3.53 -15.66 -16.38
C ARG A 539 3.47 -14.14 -16.25
N VAL A 540 4.01 -13.42 -17.23
CA VAL A 540 3.77 -11.97 -17.32
C VAL A 540 2.30 -11.70 -17.69
N LEU A 541 1.64 -10.83 -16.93
CA LEU A 541 0.29 -10.31 -17.23
C LEU A 541 0.37 -9.02 -18.04
N LEU A 542 1.14 -8.05 -17.53
CA LEU A 542 1.24 -6.70 -18.06
C LEU A 542 2.69 -6.22 -17.87
N MET A 543 3.19 -5.46 -18.84
CA MET A 543 4.54 -4.91 -18.82
C MET A 543 4.50 -3.43 -19.16
N GLY A 544 5.38 -2.66 -18.52
CA GLY A 544 5.70 -1.30 -18.93
C GLY A 544 6.52 -1.26 -20.22
N GLU A 545 6.83 -0.05 -20.68
CA GLU A 545 7.68 0.19 -21.85
C GLU A 545 8.66 1.32 -21.59
N ASP A 546 9.95 1.01 -21.70
CA ASP A 546 11.01 2.01 -21.65
C ASP A 546 11.05 2.80 -22.97
N ILE A 547 11.27 4.12 -22.87
CA ILE A 547 11.45 5.03 -24.00
C ILE A 547 12.69 5.91 -23.79
N ALA A 548 13.17 6.54 -24.86
CA ALA A 548 14.06 7.68 -24.70
C ALA A 548 13.31 8.83 -24.02
N ALA A 549 14.02 9.62 -23.19
CA ALA A 549 13.43 10.74 -22.46
C ALA A 549 12.58 11.65 -23.36
N ASP A 550 11.28 11.76 -23.08
CA ASP A 550 10.35 12.55 -23.87
C ASP A 550 10.47 14.07 -23.60
N ALA A 551 9.53 14.87 -24.08
CA ALA A 551 9.54 16.32 -23.91
C ALA A 551 9.47 16.78 -22.44
N LEU A 552 8.81 16.00 -21.57
CA LEU A 552 8.70 16.27 -20.13
C LEU A 552 9.85 15.65 -19.34
N GLY A 553 10.47 14.60 -19.87
CA GLY A 553 11.57 13.87 -19.25
C GLY A 553 11.28 12.40 -18.99
N ASN A 554 10.05 11.92 -19.26
CA ASN A 554 9.65 10.54 -18.99
C ASN A 554 10.55 9.56 -19.77
N THR A 555 11.04 8.53 -19.08
CA THR A 555 11.80 7.40 -19.63
C THR A 555 10.99 6.11 -19.69
N ALA A 556 9.76 6.12 -19.20
CA ALA A 556 8.73 5.13 -19.49
C ALA A 556 7.59 5.75 -20.32
N HIS A 557 6.93 4.93 -21.14
CA HIS A 557 5.88 5.39 -22.04
C HIS A 557 4.66 5.87 -21.22
N PRO A 558 4.26 7.15 -21.30
CA PRO A 558 3.24 7.70 -20.40
C PRO A 558 1.91 6.95 -20.39
N ASP A 559 1.48 6.38 -21.53
CA ASP A 559 0.23 5.60 -21.64
C ASP A 559 0.31 4.12 -21.22
N LYS A 560 1.40 3.72 -20.55
CA LYS A 560 1.58 2.39 -19.97
C LYS A 560 1.96 2.51 -18.50
N ILE A 561 1.87 1.40 -17.78
CA ILE A 561 2.39 1.33 -16.40
C ILE A 561 3.91 1.53 -16.40
N ALA A 562 4.43 2.14 -15.35
CA ALA A 562 5.85 2.20 -15.05
C ALA A 562 6.09 1.96 -13.57
N SER A 563 7.00 1.04 -13.26
CA SER A 563 7.28 0.56 -11.90
C SER A 563 6.00 0.40 -11.09
N PRO A 564 5.08 -0.49 -11.53
CA PRO A 564 3.91 -0.79 -10.71
C PRO A 564 4.41 -1.23 -9.34
N ASP A 565 3.71 -0.85 -8.29
CA ASP A 565 4.08 -1.15 -6.91
C ASP A 565 2.82 -1.65 -6.19
N ASN A 566 2.03 -0.72 -5.68
CA ASN A 566 0.81 -1.00 -4.96
C ASN A 566 -0.23 -1.62 -5.91
N ILE A 567 -0.76 -2.81 -5.61
CA ILE A 567 -1.84 -3.44 -6.40
C ILE A 567 -2.99 -3.94 -5.55
N LYS A 568 -4.22 -3.76 -6.06
CA LYS A 568 -5.41 -4.34 -5.44
C LYS A 568 -6.46 -4.75 -6.45
N PHE A 569 -6.96 -5.97 -6.29
CA PHE A 569 -8.00 -6.52 -7.16
C PHE A 569 -9.39 -6.33 -6.56
N SER A 570 -10.33 -5.82 -7.37
CA SER A 570 -11.75 -5.72 -7.06
C SER A 570 -12.53 -6.85 -7.74
N GLU A 571 -13.17 -7.69 -6.95
CA GLU A 571 -14.03 -8.76 -7.45
C GLU A 571 -15.31 -8.19 -8.10
N GLY A 572 -15.90 -7.17 -7.48
CA GLY A 572 -17.10 -6.51 -7.97
C GLY A 572 -16.90 -5.88 -9.36
N MET A 573 -15.78 -5.19 -9.55
CA MET A 573 -15.49 -4.45 -10.79
C MET A 573 -14.66 -5.23 -11.81
N ARG A 574 -14.17 -6.44 -11.46
CA ARG A 574 -13.25 -7.24 -12.30
C ARG A 574 -12.03 -6.44 -12.72
N THR A 575 -11.53 -5.61 -11.80
CA THR A 575 -10.51 -4.60 -12.09
C THR A 575 -9.34 -4.75 -11.12
N LEU A 576 -8.14 -4.86 -11.68
CA LEU A 576 -6.88 -4.73 -10.97
C LEU A 576 -6.49 -3.25 -10.97
N PHE A 577 -6.47 -2.64 -9.79
CA PHE A 577 -5.91 -1.31 -9.60
C PHE A 577 -4.40 -1.41 -9.38
N ILE A 578 -3.65 -0.47 -9.95
CA ILE A 578 -2.19 -0.49 -10.01
C ILE A 578 -1.69 0.94 -9.75
N GLY A 579 -1.05 1.15 -8.60
CA GLY A 579 -0.29 2.36 -8.29
C GLY A 579 1.14 2.25 -8.80
N GLU A 580 1.73 3.39 -9.16
CA GLU A 580 3.13 3.49 -9.58
C GLU A 580 3.99 4.13 -8.48
N ASP A 581 5.15 3.53 -8.23
CA ASP A 581 6.33 4.17 -7.62
C ASP A 581 7.48 4.11 -8.64
N THR A 582 7.52 5.11 -9.53
CA THR A 582 8.53 5.20 -10.56
C THR A 582 9.30 6.50 -10.54
N THR A 583 10.58 6.38 -10.90
CA THR A 583 11.42 7.50 -11.32
C THR A 583 11.53 7.61 -12.85
N ASP A 584 10.72 6.86 -13.60
CA ASP A 584 10.69 6.87 -15.06
C ASP A 584 9.50 7.68 -15.63
N HIS A 585 8.54 8.07 -14.79
CA HIS A 585 7.51 9.07 -15.09
C HIS A 585 7.71 10.34 -14.25
N VAL A 586 7.33 11.50 -14.79
CA VAL A 586 7.31 12.80 -14.10
C VAL A 586 6.18 12.88 -13.07
N ASN A 587 5.03 12.31 -13.40
CA ASN A 587 3.90 12.12 -12.51
C ASN A 587 3.64 10.62 -12.43
N ASN A 588 3.50 10.07 -11.22
CA ASN A 588 3.03 8.70 -11.05
C ASN A 588 1.51 8.63 -11.20
N PHE A 589 1.02 7.47 -11.59
CA PHE A 589 -0.38 7.25 -11.88
C PHE A 589 -1.00 6.13 -11.04
N LEU A 590 -2.32 6.22 -10.89
CA LEU A 590 -3.15 5.06 -10.55
C LEU A 590 -3.85 4.59 -11.81
N TRP A 591 -3.76 3.29 -12.09
CA TRP A 591 -4.39 2.64 -13.23
C TRP A 591 -5.50 1.69 -12.79
N ALA A 592 -6.46 1.48 -13.69
CA ALA A 592 -7.48 0.45 -13.61
C ALA A 592 -7.34 -0.48 -14.82
N TYR A 593 -6.98 -1.74 -14.58
CA TYR A 593 -6.89 -2.80 -15.58
C TYR A 593 -8.05 -3.78 -15.43
N ASN A 594 -8.99 -3.78 -16.36
CA ASN A 594 -10.07 -4.77 -16.35
C ASN A 594 -9.55 -6.11 -16.87
N VAL A 595 -9.64 -7.18 -16.07
CA VAL A 595 -9.02 -8.48 -16.40
C VAL A 595 -9.77 -9.24 -17.50
N ASP A 596 -11.06 -8.95 -17.70
CA ASP A 596 -11.89 -9.60 -18.71
C ASP A 596 -11.71 -8.93 -20.08
N THR A 597 -11.78 -7.59 -20.13
CA THR A 597 -11.66 -6.82 -21.38
C THR A 597 -10.21 -6.47 -21.73
N LYS A 598 -9.29 -6.62 -20.78
CA LYS A 598 -7.87 -6.24 -20.86
C LYS A 598 -7.64 -4.75 -21.10
N THR A 599 -8.63 -3.92 -20.78
CA THR A 599 -8.54 -2.47 -20.93
C THR A 599 -7.76 -1.89 -19.75
N LEU A 600 -6.68 -1.17 -20.05
CA LEU A 600 -5.93 -0.36 -19.09
C LEU A 600 -6.43 1.09 -19.18
N SER A 601 -6.71 1.72 -18.04
CA SER A 601 -7.20 3.11 -17.98
C SER A 601 -6.53 3.87 -16.84
N ARG A 602 -5.91 5.01 -17.15
CA ARG A 602 -5.39 5.94 -16.14
C ARG A 602 -6.56 6.57 -15.40
N VAL A 603 -6.64 6.40 -14.09
CA VAL A 603 -7.76 6.92 -13.29
C VAL A 603 -7.39 8.11 -12.42
N LEU A 604 -6.12 8.25 -12.04
CA LEU A 604 -5.62 9.37 -11.24
C LEU A 604 -4.15 9.67 -11.60
N SER A 605 -3.75 10.93 -11.47
CA SER A 605 -2.36 11.39 -11.50
C SER A 605 -2.00 11.99 -10.15
N THR A 606 -0.90 11.54 -9.55
CA THR A 606 -0.35 12.15 -8.33
C THR A 606 0.41 13.44 -8.70
N PRO A 607 0.73 14.31 -7.72
CA PRO A 607 1.63 15.44 -7.96
C PRO A 607 3.01 14.96 -8.47
N ALA A 608 3.69 15.78 -9.25
CA ALA A 608 5.00 15.41 -9.78
C ALA A 608 6.01 15.13 -8.65
N GLY A 609 6.82 14.08 -8.80
CA GLY A 609 7.72 13.57 -7.77
C GLY A 609 7.05 12.90 -6.58
N ALA A 610 5.73 12.67 -6.61
CA ALA A 610 5.05 11.76 -5.69
C ALA A 610 4.89 10.38 -6.34
N GLU A 611 4.73 9.34 -5.53
CA GLU A 611 4.22 8.03 -5.95
C GLU A 611 2.74 7.84 -5.59
N SER A 612 2.11 6.80 -6.14
CA SER A 612 0.71 6.44 -5.92
C SER A 612 0.58 5.22 -5.00
N THR A 613 0.36 5.46 -3.71
CA THR A 613 0.34 4.42 -2.67
C THR A 613 -0.99 4.37 -1.88
N GLY A 614 -1.06 3.60 -0.80
CA GLY A 614 -2.23 3.46 0.09
C GLY A 614 -3.43 2.82 -0.62
N LEU A 615 -3.16 1.97 -1.60
CA LEU A 615 -4.18 1.44 -2.49
C LEU A 615 -5.03 0.38 -1.80
N HIS A 616 -6.32 0.65 -1.67
CA HIS A 616 -7.30 -0.33 -1.22
C HIS A 616 -8.62 -0.19 -1.95
N ALA A 617 -9.01 -1.22 -2.68
CA ALA A 617 -10.31 -1.30 -3.35
C ALA A 617 -11.31 -2.08 -2.47
N VAL A 618 -12.37 -1.38 -2.06
CA VAL A 618 -13.47 -1.94 -1.27
C VAL A 618 -14.69 -2.07 -2.17
N ASP A 619 -15.09 -3.30 -2.44
CA ASP A 619 -16.29 -3.56 -3.25
C ASP A 619 -17.57 -3.10 -2.56
N SER A 620 -17.71 -3.30 -1.25
CA SER A 620 -18.86 -2.82 -0.50
C SER A 620 -18.61 -2.69 1.00
N ILE A 621 -18.84 -1.49 1.54
CA ILE A 621 -19.05 -1.21 2.98
C ILE A 621 -20.35 -0.44 3.10
N ASN A 622 -21.34 -1.04 3.79
CA ASN A 622 -22.69 -0.49 3.95
C ASN A 622 -23.37 -0.09 2.62
N GLY A 623 -23.07 -0.82 1.54
CA GLY A 623 -23.64 -0.59 0.21
C GLY A 623 -22.87 0.42 -0.66
N TRP A 624 -21.70 0.89 -0.21
CA TRP A 624 -20.85 1.84 -0.93
C TRP A 624 -19.47 1.26 -1.23
N THR A 625 -18.89 1.67 -2.35
CA THR A 625 -17.62 1.23 -2.91
C THR A 625 -16.61 2.36 -2.81
N TYR A 626 -15.37 2.03 -2.45
CA TYR A 626 -14.30 2.99 -2.27
C TYR A 626 -13.01 2.48 -2.90
N ILE A 627 -12.23 3.40 -3.47
CA ILE A 627 -10.87 3.13 -3.91
C ILE A 627 -9.98 4.09 -3.13
N MET A 628 -9.42 3.60 -2.03
CA MET A 628 -8.43 4.35 -1.25
C MET A 628 -7.20 4.57 -2.12
N SER A 629 -6.64 5.78 -2.04
CA SER A 629 -5.46 6.16 -2.79
C SER A 629 -4.85 7.34 -2.07
N ASN A 630 -3.69 7.12 -1.47
CA ASN A 630 -2.86 8.18 -0.95
C ASN A 630 -1.82 8.53 -2.02
N PHE A 631 -0.99 9.51 -1.73
CA PHE A 631 0.29 9.68 -2.41
C PHE A 631 1.30 10.09 -1.34
N GLN A 632 2.57 9.76 -1.56
CA GLN A 632 3.64 10.18 -0.67
C GLN A 632 4.65 11.13 -1.32
N HIS A 633 5.40 11.82 -0.45
CA HIS A 633 6.58 12.64 -0.75
C HIS A 633 6.48 13.54 -1.99
N PRO A 634 5.42 14.36 -2.16
CA PRO A 634 5.26 15.19 -3.36
C PRO A 634 6.45 16.14 -3.56
N GLY A 635 6.94 16.20 -4.81
CA GLY A 635 8.13 16.97 -5.17
C GLY A 635 9.45 16.35 -4.68
N ASP A 636 9.53 15.02 -4.57
CA ASP A 636 10.81 14.32 -4.50
C ASP A 636 11.51 14.37 -5.88
N TRP A 637 12.26 15.43 -6.09
CA TRP A 637 12.78 15.78 -7.41
C TRP A 637 13.98 14.94 -7.82
N GLN A 638 13.70 13.87 -8.58
CA GLN A 638 14.70 13.04 -9.26
C GLN A 638 15.13 13.60 -10.64
N SER A 639 16.07 12.93 -11.31
CA SER A 639 16.62 13.35 -12.62
C SER A 639 15.57 13.47 -13.73
N VAL A 640 14.52 12.65 -13.70
CA VAL A 640 13.40 12.67 -14.66
C VAL A 640 12.69 14.04 -14.67
N HIS A 641 12.72 14.77 -13.55
CA HIS A 641 12.02 16.04 -13.38
C HIS A 641 12.79 17.25 -13.88
N GLY A 642 14.02 17.09 -14.40
CA GLY A 642 14.92 18.20 -14.72
C GLY A 642 14.34 19.24 -15.69
N LYS A 643 13.40 18.85 -16.57
CA LYS A 643 12.75 19.75 -17.55
C LYS A 643 11.55 20.50 -16.99
N VAL A 644 10.97 20.04 -15.87
CA VAL A 644 9.70 20.55 -15.33
C VAL A 644 9.84 21.18 -13.95
N LYS A 645 10.87 20.82 -13.19
CA LYS A 645 11.08 21.19 -11.77
C LYS A 645 10.92 22.69 -11.53
N ASP A 646 11.56 23.54 -12.32
CA ASP A 646 11.53 24.99 -12.11
C ASP A 646 10.11 25.58 -12.24
N THR A 647 9.26 24.95 -13.06
CA THR A 647 7.86 25.36 -13.23
C THR A 647 6.97 24.79 -12.12
N LEU A 648 7.21 23.54 -11.72
CA LEU A 648 6.32 22.80 -10.82
C LEU A 648 6.65 23.01 -9.33
N ASP A 649 7.91 23.18 -8.94
CA ASP A 649 8.33 23.27 -7.53
C ASP A 649 7.61 24.37 -6.74
N PRO A 650 7.44 25.61 -7.26
CA PRO A 650 6.68 26.64 -6.56
C PRO A 650 5.22 26.25 -6.31
N LEU A 651 4.61 25.49 -7.24
CA LEU A 651 3.23 25.03 -7.14
C LEU A 651 3.10 23.89 -6.12
N VAL A 652 3.99 22.89 -6.19
CA VAL A 652 4.01 21.77 -5.24
C VAL A 652 4.24 22.28 -3.82
N ARG A 653 5.20 23.20 -3.61
CA ARG A 653 5.42 23.80 -2.28
C ARG A 653 4.20 24.52 -1.74
N LYS A 654 3.50 25.26 -2.60
CA LYS A 654 2.25 25.94 -2.23
C LYS A 654 1.16 24.95 -1.84
N ASN A 655 1.03 23.85 -2.57
CA ASN A 655 -0.05 22.87 -2.39
C ASN A 655 0.19 21.97 -1.17
N TYR A 656 1.44 21.71 -0.80
CA TYR A 656 1.81 20.63 0.12
C TYR A 656 2.77 21.05 1.23
N ASN A 657 2.49 22.20 1.86
CA ASN A 657 3.22 22.70 3.03
C ASN A 657 4.74 22.71 2.80
N ASN A 658 5.20 23.31 1.70
CA ASN A 658 6.60 23.31 1.28
C ASN A 658 7.21 21.90 1.06
N ARG A 659 6.41 20.94 0.60
CA ARG A 659 6.75 19.51 0.39
C ARG A 659 6.91 18.70 1.66
N PHE A 660 6.44 19.20 2.80
CA PHE A 660 6.42 18.45 4.06
C PHE A 660 5.13 17.67 4.27
N SER A 661 4.14 17.79 3.39
CA SER A 661 2.84 17.17 3.58
C SER A 661 2.45 16.33 2.37
N ALA A 662 1.71 15.26 2.60
CA ALA A 662 1.03 14.51 1.57
C ALA A 662 -0.42 14.24 1.97
N ALA A 663 -1.24 13.69 1.08
CA ALA A 663 -2.67 13.51 1.35
C ALA A 663 -3.03 12.04 1.60
N VAL A 664 -3.88 11.82 2.61
CA VAL A 664 -4.58 10.54 2.80
C VAL A 664 -6.01 10.71 2.32
N GLY A 665 -6.48 9.85 1.43
CA GLY A 665 -7.77 10.03 0.78
C GLY A 665 -8.25 8.84 -0.05
N TYR A 666 -9.26 9.12 -0.88
CA TYR A 666 -9.92 8.12 -1.71
C TYR A 666 -10.49 8.74 -2.99
N LEU A 667 -10.64 7.91 -4.02
CA LEU A 667 -11.44 8.24 -5.20
C LEU A 667 -12.91 7.98 -4.91
N THR A 668 -13.74 8.92 -5.32
CA THR A 668 -15.21 8.86 -5.21
C THR A 668 -15.85 9.48 -6.44
N ALA A 669 -17.15 9.24 -6.65
CA ALA A 669 -17.89 10.04 -7.62
C ALA A 669 -18.31 11.40 -7.02
N THR A 670 -18.45 12.43 -7.89
CA THR A 670 -18.64 13.83 -7.47
C THR A 670 -19.97 14.10 -6.76
N ASP A 671 -21.02 13.40 -7.14
CA ASP A 671 -22.38 13.65 -6.64
C ASP A 671 -22.72 12.81 -5.39
N ALA A 672 -22.15 11.60 -5.32
CA ALA A 672 -22.26 10.64 -4.22
C ALA A 672 -21.14 9.61 -4.37
N ALA A 673 -20.82 8.86 -3.31
CA ALA A 673 -19.94 7.71 -3.40
C ALA A 673 -20.46 6.64 -4.37
N ILE A 674 -19.58 5.76 -4.81
CA ILE A 674 -19.93 4.71 -5.76
C ILE A 674 -20.81 3.68 -5.04
N SER A 675 -21.94 3.29 -5.62
CA SER A 675 -22.76 2.19 -5.11
C SER A 675 -22.93 1.15 -6.20
N LEU A 676 -22.39 -0.06 -5.97
CA LEU A 676 -22.46 -1.18 -6.90
C LEU A 676 -23.55 -2.19 -6.50
N ARG A 677 -24.62 -1.75 -5.81
CA ARG A 677 -25.64 -2.65 -5.23
C ARG A 677 -26.06 -3.72 -6.26
N ARG A 678 -25.90 -4.96 -5.83
CA ARG A 678 -26.34 -6.18 -6.50
C ARG A 678 -27.77 -6.51 -6.11
#